data_AF-A0A925UM34-F1
#
_entry.id   AF-A0A925UM34-F1
#
_cell.length_a   1.000
_cell.length_b   1.000
_cell.length_c   1.000
_cell.angle_alpha   90.00
_cell.angle_beta   90.00
_cell.angle_gamma   90.00
#
_symmetry.space_group_name_H-M   'P 1'
#
loop_
_entity.id
_entity.type
_entity.pdbx_description
1 polymer ?
#
loop_
_entity_poly.entity_id
_entity_poly.type
_entity_poly.pdbx_seq_one_letter_code
_entity_poly.pdbx_strand_id
1 'polypeptide(L)'
;MVRINVRKQKCISLIVIFSMLVSMFAVISLYPIKTKAATTALNPVEDSFIMGGTNSTGDKTVTLLLKSAVDTDKLLSFNSKDNSTSNPELVIISSSSTEEVINENFTSSASNFTVVNGGTWNVSNGRYALTSPANVAPLGNISVNNTSVTGDFTIKTLAKVIGTTSTWDDFSVIFGYQNASNYYFASFNESNDLNTNGVFKIVGGTATQILDFTTIIASGTDYNVEINRTGSSIEVKLAGIILGSISNNINLDGKVGYGSKNDACEFDNLIVSIPVSGSTPTPTPTPTPTPTPTPTPTPTPTPTPTPTPSNYIINEAFTSGTGNMTKVSGGTWGVVSGRYDLSAPAAGTVIGNIATHSTSISGDFTLTTNAKVESNTASAWDDFAVIFGYQDASNYYFASFNESNDASTNGIFKVVSGTSTQLADFTTMITAATDYSIEINRTGSTITVKRNGTTVGSTSDVTYTSGKVGYGTKNDAASFDNLKVIATSSVTPTPTPSITLSYAEGGPSALDPDSLGFPKFYIDSTSGNDSNAGTIDAPWKSVSKVSNHAETAAQGTHYLFKRGLVYANSQTDFYNINGADGKRIVFGAYGPLIASKPRLDNIQFYGGTYLMIRDLHCKQIVVRSGTSHTIIYNNEVSGQGKQGIAAFKRVNHISIVSNYLHDVAYSGEDVIVLHAESWVQSTYEYDIGSHHWIMDNTIMMSGGNEDGIDICSEHGSSNDRAIDFKVIGNRIMAQPNSGDTNNAVQIGHWSEKAWVMGNITGGNTKEDSMRLGPWQDSWKGVTEIAQHYQVSGNASFFNGTAGANIRINFDHGKVFHNTLLSTTCNGFKWITSTGVTTADNITTSSNVPGVSYPNLSDSFNKDPRNWNEIRFLEYFIPDASWSGNNGDATIGAFDKDGKRLGMKMEPLNGSLEWMGPPLVQLKCQEIGITF
;
A
#
# COMPACT_ATOMS: atom_id res chain seq x y z
N MET A 1 -45.32 -56.31 13.94
CA MET A 1 -45.03 -56.53 15.38
C MET A 1 -44.22 -55.33 15.85
N VAL A 2 -44.50 -54.54 16.91
CA VAL A 2 -45.53 -54.45 17.98
C VAL A 2 -45.44 -52.97 18.49
N ARG A 3 -46.46 -52.20 18.91
CA ARG A 3 -47.91 -52.39 19.16
C ARG A 3 -48.72 -51.14 18.68
N ILE A 4 -49.80 -50.74 19.35
CA ILE A 4 -50.69 -49.58 19.07
C ILE A 4 -51.12 -48.94 20.42
N ASN A 5 -51.41 -47.63 20.46
CA ASN A 5 -52.59 -47.14 21.18
C ASN A 5 -53.18 -45.84 20.60
N VAL A 6 -54.49 -45.63 20.71
CA VAL A 6 -55.28 -44.65 19.94
C VAL A 6 -56.22 -43.85 20.84
N ARG A 7 -56.54 -42.58 20.50
CA ARG A 7 -57.89 -42.03 20.73
C ARG A 7 -58.26 -40.85 19.80
N LYS A 8 -59.10 -41.16 18.80
CA LYS A 8 -60.30 -40.44 18.30
C LYS A 8 -60.18 -38.94 17.87
N GLN A 9 -60.77 -38.48 16.74
CA GLN A 9 -61.60 -39.17 15.72
C GLN A 9 -61.83 -38.32 14.44
N LYS A 10 -62.05 -39.01 13.29
CA LYS A 10 -62.73 -38.58 12.04
C LYS A 10 -62.01 -37.53 11.17
N CYS A 11 -61.94 -37.57 9.83
CA CYS A 11 -62.36 -38.49 8.73
C CYS A 11 -61.66 -37.97 7.42
N ILE A 12 -61.50 -38.65 6.27
CA ILE A 12 -61.72 -40.03 5.77
C ILE A 12 -60.78 -40.26 4.53
N SER A 13 -60.65 -41.49 4.02
CA SER A 13 -59.89 -41.81 2.78
C SER A 13 -60.62 -42.81 1.87
N LEU A 14 -60.40 -42.77 0.54
CA LEU A 14 -60.63 -43.88 -0.43
C LEU A 14 -59.91 -43.53 -1.78
N ILE A 15 -58.84 -44.23 -2.24
CA ILE A 15 -58.76 -45.41 -3.15
C ILE A 15 -59.25 -45.07 -4.60
N VAL A 16 -58.53 -45.35 -5.71
CA VAL A 16 -58.33 -46.66 -6.41
C VAL A 16 -57.04 -46.67 -7.29
N ILE A 17 -56.41 -47.85 -7.41
CA ILE A 17 -55.38 -48.21 -8.42
C ILE A 17 -56.05 -48.96 -9.59
N PHE A 18 -55.72 -48.65 -10.85
CA PHE A 18 -55.82 -49.62 -11.95
C PHE A 18 -54.83 -49.33 -13.09
N SER A 19 -54.33 -50.38 -13.72
CA SER A 19 -53.29 -50.40 -14.77
C SER A 19 -53.83 -51.02 -16.08
N MET A 20 -53.36 -50.63 -17.28
CA MET A 20 -53.21 -51.51 -18.47
C MET A 20 -52.74 -50.79 -19.78
N LEU A 21 -51.84 -51.45 -20.54
CA LEU A 21 -51.68 -51.49 -22.03
C LEU A 21 -51.42 -50.18 -22.85
N VAL A 22 -50.82 -50.18 -24.07
CA VAL A 22 -49.84 -51.07 -24.76
C VAL A 22 -49.17 -50.32 -25.96
N SER A 23 -48.21 -50.96 -26.62
CA SER A 23 -47.28 -50.47 -27.66
C SER A 23 -47.74 -50.50 -29.14
N MET A 24 -46.94 -49.85 -30.04
CA MET A 24 -46.89 -49.90 -31.53
C MET A 24 -48.05 -49.23 -32.31
N PHE A 25 -47.82 -48.33 -33.29
CA PHE A 25 -47.25 -48.57 -34.63
C PHE A 25 -46.81 -47.26 -35.36
N ALA A 26 -46.13 -47.38 -36.51
CA ALA A 26 -45.63 -46.27 -37.36
C ALA A 26 -46.34 -46.17 -38.73
N VAL A 27 -46.07 -45.09 -39.51
CA VAL A 27 -46.18 -44.88 -41.00
C VAL A 27 -46.30 -43.36 -41.28
N ILE A 28 -45.27 -42.63 -41.76
CA ILE A 28 -44.80 -42.40 -43.17
C ILE A 28 -45.76 -41.58 -44.06
N SER A 29 -45.33 -40.37 -44.46
CA SER A 29 -45.32 -39.76 -45.83
C SER A 29 -44.85 -38.28 -45.72
N LEU A 30 -43.68 -37.85 -46.21
CA LEU A 30 -43.28 -37.58 -47.61
C LEU A 30 -44.20 -36.62 -48.39
N TYR A 31 -43.78 -35.36 -48.59
CA TYR A 31 -43.23 -34.87 -49.87
C TYR A 31 -42.55 -33.46 -49.73
N PRO A 32 -41.58 -33.06 -50.59
CA PRO A 32 -40.81 -31.80 -50.46
C PRO A 32 -40.93 -30.86 -51.69
N ILE A 33 -39.98 -29.90 -51.86
CA ILE A 33 -39.61 -29.18 -53.13
C ILE A 33 -40.55 -27.99 -53.51
N LYS A 34 -40.13 -26.76 -53.90
CA LYS A 34 -38.81 -26.13 -54.25
C LYS A 34 -38.86 -24.57 -54.27
N THR A 35 -37.67 -23.93 -54.27
CA THR A 35 -37.33 -22.56 -54.80
C THR A 35 -37.94 -21.32 -54.08
N LYS A 36 -37.31 -20.12 -54.07
CA LYS A 36 -36.07 -19.59 -54.69
C LYS A 36 -35.46 -18.47 -53.79
N ALA A 37 -34.22 -18.04 -54.07
CA ALA A 37 -33.46 -17.01 -53.32
C ALA A 37 -34.14 -15.60 -53.31
N ALA A 38 -33.75 -14.61 -52.48
CA ALA A 38 -32.49 -14.40 -51.77
C ALA A 38 -32.58 -13.45 -50.53
N THR A 39 -31.42 -13.26 -49.88
CA THR A 39 -30.99 -12.11 -49.05
C THR A 39 -31.57 -11.85 -47.63
N THR A 40 -30.61 -11.81 -46.68
CA THR A 40 -30.49 -10.97 -45.46
C THR A 40 -31.37 -11.21 -44.21
N ALA A 41 -30.63 -11.38 -43.10
CA ALA A 41 -30.88 -10.94 -41.72
C ALA A 41 -31.69 -11.82 -40.74
N LEU A 42 -31.05 -12.02 -39.57
CA LEU A 42 -31.61 -12.21 -38.20
C LEU A 42 -32.46 -13.47 -37.90
N ASN A 43 -31.89 -14.38 -37.12
CA ASN A 43 -32.63 -15.37 -36.31
C ASN A 43 -32.72 -14.87 -34.85
N PRO A 44 -33.89 -14.91 -34.20
CA PRO A 44 -34.01 -14.86 -32.74
C PRO A 44 -33.76 -16.25 -32.12
N VAL A 45 -33.37 -16.27 -30.84
CA VAL A 45 -33.21 -17.51 -30.04
C VAL A 45 -34.46 -17.71 -29.19
N GLU A 46 -35.06 -18.90 -29.24
CA GLU A 46 -35.95 -19.40 -28.19
C GLU A 46 -35.22 -20.47 -27.37
N ASP A 47 -35.13 -20.26 -26.05
CA ASP A 47 -34.71 -21.28 -25.08
C ASP A 47 -35.86 -21.55 -24.10
N SER A 48 -36.14 -22.84 -23.85
CA SER A 48 -37.21 -23.30 -22.94
C SER A 48 -36.63 -23.78 -21.61
N PHE A 49 -37.29 -23.46 -20.49
CA PHE A 49 -36.85 -23.83 -19.13
C PHE A 49 -37.76 -24.90 -18.49
N ILE A 50 -37.18 -25.86 -17.75
CA ILE A 50 -37.90 -26.85 -16.91
C ILE A 50 -37.31 -26.83 -15.50
N MET A 51 -38.16 -26.93 -14.46
CA MET A 51 -37.76 -26.95 -13.04
C MET A 51 -38.07 -28.27 -12.33
N GLY A 52 -37.24 -28.59 -11.34
CA GLY A 52 -37.48 -29.53 -10.24
C GLY A 52 -36.24 -29.59 -9.33
N GLY A 53 -36.31 -29.69 -7.99
CA GLY A 53 -37.46 -29.76 -7.08
C GLY A 53 -37.05 -29.36 -5.65
N THR A 54 -38.00 -29.37 -4.71
CA THR A 54 -37.85 -28.81 -3.35
C THR A 54 -37.36 -29.78 -2.28
N ASN A 55 -36.64 -29.28 -1.28
CA ASN A 55 -36.56 -29.88 0.07
C ASN A 55 -36.67 -28.80 1.16
N SER A 56 -36.98 -29.22 2.40
CA SER A 56 -37.55 -28.37 3.46
C SER A 56 -36.61 -28.08 4.63
N THR A 57 -36.07 -26.86 4.70
CA THR A 57 -35.85 -26.05 5.91
C THR A 57 -35.46 -24.65 5.46
N GLY A 58 -35.75 -23.62 6.25
CA GLY A 58 -35.77 -22.23 5.77
C GLY A 58 -34.39 -21.61 5.55
N ASP A 59 -33.96 -21.53 4.30
CA ASP A 59 -33.51 -20.30 3.65
C ASP A 59 -33.63 -20.47 2.12
N LYS A 60 -33.99 -19.40 1.39
CA LYS A 60 -34.17 -19.45 -0.08
C LYS A 60 -33.55 -18.25 -0.78
N THR A 61 -32.30 -18.40 -1.19
CA THR A 61 -31.74 -17.61 -2.30
C THR A 61 -32.41 -18.04 -3.61
N VAL A 62 -32.96 -17.09 -4.36
CA VAL A 62 -33.48 -17.33 -5.72
C VAL A 62 -32.47 -16.80 -6.72
N THR A 63 -31.70 -17.69 -7.34
CA THR A 63 -30.78 -17.32 -8.42
C THR A 63 -31.51 -17.26 -9.75
N LEU A 64 -31.87 -16.06 -10.19
CA LEU A 64 -32.34 -15.80 -11.55
C LEU A 64 -31.12 -15.62 -12.48
N LEU A 65 -30.77 -16.67 -13.24
CA LEU A 65 -29.87 -16.51 -14.39
C LEU A 65 -30.63 -15.89 -15.56
N LEU A 66 -30.54 -14.57 -15.70
CA LEU A 66 -30.82 -13.90 -16.97
C LEU A 66 -29.60 -14.06 -17.88
N LYS A 67 -29.77 -14.73 -19.01
CA LYS A 67 -28.73 -14.87 -20.03
C LYS A 67 -29.13 -14.07 -21.27
N SER A 68 -28.66 -12.83 -21.36
CA SER A 68 -28.69 -12.03 -22.59
C SER A 68 -27.27 -11.66 -22.98
N ALA A 69 -27.00 -11.62 -24.29
CA ALA A 69 -25.68 -11.30 -24.81
C ALA A 69 -25.36 -9.80 -24.70
N VAL A 70 -24.06 -9.51 -24.68
CA VAL A 70 -23.42 -8.17 -24.62
C VAL A 70 -23.47 -7.50 -23.23
N ASP A 71 -22.30 -7.02 -22.80
CA ASP A 71 -21.95 -6.33 -21.53
C ASP A 71 -22.30 -7.02 -20.19
N THR A 72 -21.36 -7.83 -19.72
CA THR A 72 -21.29 -8.29 -18.33
C THR A 72 -20.46 -7.33 -17.48
N ASP A 73 -21.10 -6.43 -16.70
CA ASP A 73 -20.48 -5.89 -15.47
C ASP A 73 -21.46 -5.18 -14.50
N LYS A 74 -22.57 -5.85 -14.14
CA LYS A 74 -23.44 -5.43 -13.01
C LYS A 74 -23.91 -6.60 -12.16
N LEU A 75 -23.26 -6.80 -11.02
CA LEU A 75 -23.72 -7.66 -9.93
C LEU A 75 -24.71 -6.88 -9.06
N LEU A 76 -25.99 -7.28 -9.07
CA LEU A 76 -27.02 -6.73 -8.19
C LEU A 76 -27.15 -7.61 -6.94
N SER A 77 -26.86 -7.05 -5.77
CA SER A 77 -27.12 -7.68 -4.47
C SER A 77 -28.20 -6.91 -3.71
N PHE A 78 -29.25 -7.61 -3.26
CA PHE A 78 -30.22 -7.09 -2.31
C PHE A 78 -29.92 -7.66 -0.93
N ASN A 79 -29.88 -6.81 0.09
CA ASN A 79 -29.72 -7.24 1.49
C ASN A 79 -30.98 -6.88 2.28
N SER A 80 -31.87 -7.86 2.52
CA SER A 80 -33.10 -7.65 3.30
C SER A 80 -32.86 -7.94 4.78
N LYS A 81 -32.24 -6.99 5.48
CA LYS A 81 -32.21 -6.95 6.95
C LYS A 81 -32.51 -5.55 7.46
N ASP A 82 -33.76 -5.13 7.30
CA ASP A 82 -34.42 -4.40 8.38
C ASP A 82 -35.94 -4.57 8.35
N ASN A 83 -36.54 -4.78 9.52
CA ASN A 83 -37.99 -4.90 9.68
C ASN A 83 -38.54 -3.66 10.37
N SER A 84 -38.20 -2.49 9.83
CA SER A 84 -38.75 -1.20 10.26
C SER A 84 -39.14 -0.35 9.04
N THR A 85 -40.22 0.43 9.19
CA THR A 85 -40.90 1.08 8.07
C THR A 85 -40.21 2.37 7.64
N SER A 86 -39.32 2.32 6.65
CA SER A 86 -39.04 3.45 5.75
C SER A 86 -38.45 2.96 4.42
N ASN A 87 -38.47 3.83 3.41
CA ASN A 87 -38.21 3.53 1.99
C ASN A 87 -36.80 2.93 1.77
N PRO A 88 -36.62 1.81 1.05
CA PRO A 88 -35.29 1.32 0.72
C PRO A 88 -34.63 2.22 -0.34
N GLU A 89 -33.51 2.86 0.02
CA GLU A 89 -32.71 3.61 -0.95
C GLU A 89 -31.93 2.69 -1.89
N LEU A 90 -31.91 3.05 -3.17
CA LEU A 90 -31.17 2.35 -4.21
C LEU A 90 -29.70 2.78 -4.17
N VAL A 91 -28.87 2.08 -3.40
CA VAL A 91 -27.41 2.29 -3.41
C VAL A 91 -26.81 1.65 -4.67
N ILE A 92 -26.54 2.46 -5.69
CA ILE A 92 -25.77 2.04 -6.86
C ILE A 92 -24.28 2.04 -6.49
N ILE A 93 -23.70 0.85 -6.32
CA ILE A 93 -22.25 0.70 -6.28
C ILE A 93 -21.73 0.82 -7.71
N SER A 94 -21.07 1.94 -8.03
CA SER A 94 -20.46 2.16 -9.34
C SER A 94 -19.13 1.40 -9.44
N SER A 95 -19.09 0.32 -10.22
CA SER A 95 -17.85 -0.15 -10.84
C SER A 95 -17.39 0.89 -11.88
N SER A 96 -16.08 1.14 -11.95
CA SER A 96 -15.48 2.06 -12.93
C SER A 96 -15.35 1.38 -14.30
N SER A 97 -16.37 1.52 -15.12
CA SER A 97 -16.32 1.13 -16.54
C SER A 97 -15.49 2.10 -17.40
N THR A 98 -14.94 1.60 -18.51
CA THR A 98 -14.18 2.38 -19.51
C THR A 98 -14.75 2.18 -20.91
N GLU A 99 -14.60 3.16 -21.80
CA GLU A 99 -15.05 3.13 -23.20
C GLU A 99 -13.86 3.17 -24.16
N GLU A 100 -13.82 2.28 -25.15
CA GLU A 100 -12.83 2.30 -26.24
C GLU A 100 -13.23 3.32 -27.32
N VAL A 101 -12.53 4.45 -27.37
CA VAL A 101 -12.78 5.54 -28.35
C VAL A 101 -11.97 5.39 -29.63
N ILE A 102 -10.92 4.56 -29.62
CA ILE A 102 -10.15 4.15 -30.79
C ILE A 102 -9.85 2.65 -30.63
N ASN A 103 -10.09 1.86 -31.67
CA ASN A 103 -9.71 0.46 -31.76
C ASN A 103 -9.34 0.16 -33.22
N GLU A 104 -8.03 0.09 -33.51
CA GLU A 104 -7.50 -0.11 -34.86
C GLU A 104 -6.49 -1.26 -34.91
N ASN A 105 -6.83 -2.29 -35.68
CA ASN A 105 -6.05 -3.51 -35.87
C ASN A 105 -5.35 -3.59 -37.24
N PHE A 106 -5.40 -2.51 -38.03
CA PHE A 106 -4.75 -2.32 -39.34
C PHE A 106 -4.88 -3.49 -40.34
N THR A 107 -5.87 -4.37 -40.18
CA THR A 107 -6.04 -5.60 -40.96
C THR A 107 -6.28 -5.36 -42.45
N SER A 108 -6.74 -4.18 -42.84
CA SER A 108 -7.10 -3.86 -44.24
C SER A 108 -6.86 -2.41 -44.67
N SER A 109 -6.85 -1.43 -43.75
CA SER A 109 -6.56 -0.03 -44.06
C SER A 109 -6.12 0.75 -42.83
N ALA A 110 -5.64 1.98 -43.03
CA ALA A 110 -5.43 2.98 -41.99
C ALA A 110 -6.22 4.26 -42.34
N SER A 111 -7.47 4.11 -42.80
CA SER A 111 -8.26 5.22 -43.38
C SER A 111 -8.62 6.33 -42.39
N ASN A 112 -8.54 6.06 -41.09
CA ASN A 112 -8.71 7.06 -40.02
C ASN A 112 -7.38 7.65 -39.53
N PHE A 113 -6.24 7.34 -40.15
CA PHE A 113 -4.97 8.02 -39.90
C PHE A 113 -4.69 9.09 -40.95
N THR A 114 -4.08 10.19 -40.51
CA THR A 114 -3.54 11.24 -41.36
C THR A 114 -2.04 11.36 -41.10
N VAL A 115 -1.24 11.21 -42.15
CA VAL A 115 0.19 11.56 -42.12
C VAL A 115 0.29 13.08 -42.02
N VAL A 116 0.85 13.57 -40.91
CA VAL A 116 0.94 15.01 -40.61
C VAL A 116 2.37 15.55 -40.67
N ASN A 117 3.38 14.68 -40.66
CA ASN A 117 4.76 15.04 -40.98
C ASN A 117 5.50 13.84 -41.59
N GLY A 118 6.17 14.04 -42.72
CA GLY A 118 7.15 13.12 -43.31
C GLY A 118 6.79 11.65 -43.58
N GLY A 119 7.70 10.99 -44.29
CA GLY A 119 7.70 9.55 -44.52
C GLY A 119 6.64 9.01 -45.48
N THR A 120 6.84 7.76 -45.90
CA THR A 120 5.82 6.95 -46.59
C THR A 120 5.19 5.98 -45.60
N TRP A 121 3.88 6.12 -45.37
CA TRP A 121 3.11 5.28 -44.46
C TRP A 121 2.10 4.44 -45.22
N ASN A 122 2.07 3.13 -44.99
CA ASN A 122 1.13 2.22 -45.63
C ASN A 122 0.78 1.04 -44.72
N VAL A 123 -0.39 0.43 -44.93
CA VAL A 123 -0.68 -0.87 -44.33
C VAL A 123 0.02 -1.97 -45.13
N SER A 124 0.68 -2.90 -44.43
CA SER A 124 1.45 -4.02 -44.98
C SER A 124 1.33 -5.21 -44.03
N ASN A 125 1.03 -6.40 -44.55
CA ASN A 125 0.90 -7.64 -43.76
C ASN A 125 -0.01 -7.54 -42.51
N GLY A 126 -1.04 -6.68 -42.56
CA GLY A 126 -1.96 -6.42 -41.44
C GLY A 126 -1.45 -5.42 -40.39
N ARG A 127 -0.31 -4.76 -40.62
CA ARG A 127 0.28 -3.75 -39.72
C ARG A 127 0.39 -2.40 -40.42
N TYR A 128 0.42 -1.32 -39.66
CA TYR A 128 0.68 0.02 -40.18
C TYR A 128 2.17 0.33 -40.13
N ALA A 129 2.78 0.54 -41.29
CA ALA A 129 4.23 0.60 -41.46
C ALA A 129 4.71 1.95 -42.00
N LEU A 130 5.78 2.47 -41.40
CA LEU A 130 6.62 3.53 -41.97
C LEU A 130 7.72 2.88 -42.81
N THR A 131 7.55 2.88 -44.14
CA THR A 131 8.38 2.10 -45.07
C THR A 131 9.47 2.91 -45.76
N SER A 132 9.43 4.25 -45.65
CA SER A 132 10.46 5.15 -46.15
C SER A 132 10.48 6.41 -45.28
N PRO A 133 11.24 6.43 -44.18
CA PRO A 133 11.30 7.57 -43.27
C PRO A 133 12.01 8.78 -43.89
N ALA A 134 11.51 9.98 -43.56
CA ALA A 134 12.20 11.24 -43.76
C ALA A 134 13.18 11.50 -42.61
N ASN A 135 14.31 12.11 -42.91
CA ASN A 135 15.37 12.40 -41.94
C ASN A 135 15.34 13.88 -41.54
N VAL A 136 14.47 14.23 -40.57
CA VAL A 136 14.23 15.60 -40.09
C VAL A 136 14.06 15.60 -38.57
N ALA A 137 14.71 16.53 -37.86
CA ALA A 137 14.58 16.68 -36.41
C ALA A 137 13.44 17.67 -36.03
N PRO A 138 12.82 17.57 -34.83
CA PRO A 138 13.12 16.61 -33.75
C PRO A 138 12.47 15.22 -33.94
N LEU A 139 11.32 15.14 -34.61
CA LEU A 139 10.71 13.88 -35.04
C LEU A 139 10.22 14.02 -36.49
N GLY A 140 10.86 13.31 -37.43
CA GLY A 140 10.67 13.55 -38.86
C GLY A 140 9.41 12.94 -39.44
N ASN A 141 8.84 11.94 -38.78
CA ASN A 141 7.75 11.11 -39.29
C ASN A 141 6.65 11.02 -38.24
N ILE A 142 5.43 11.47 -38.56
CA ILE A 142 4.27 11.51 -37.67
C ILE A 142 3.02 11.18 -38.47
N SER A 143 2.27 10.17 -38.03
CA SER A 143 0.92 9.88 -38.50
C SER A 143 -0.03 9.72 -37.32
N VAL A 144 -1.14 10.45 -37.32
CA VAL A 144 -2.09 10.53 -36.19
C VAL A 144 -3.49 10.10 -36.57
N ASN A 145 -4.19 9.47 -35.63
CA ASN A 145 -5.60 9.13 -35.77
C ASN A 145 -6.44 10.42 -35.89
N ASN A 146 -7.55 10.33 -36.61
CA ASN A 146 -8.45 11.45 -36.85
C ASN A 146 -9.32 11.77 -35.62
N THR A 147 -9.55 10.80 -34.73
CA THR A 147 -10.22 10.99 -33.44
C THR A 147 -9.29 11.73 -32.47
N SER A 148 -9.82 12.75 -31.80
CA SER A 148 -9.14 13.45 -30.70
C SER A 148 -9.64 12.93 -29.37
N VAL A 149 -8.75 12.81 -28.39
CA VAL A 149 -9.00 12.29 -27.05
C VAL A 149 -8.83 13.43 -26.05
N THR A 150 -9.70 13.50 -25.05
CA THR A 150 -9.75 14.59 -24.05
C THR A 150 -9.86 14.02 -22.65
N GLY A 151 -9.16 14.61 -21.69
CA GLY A 151 -9.11 14.09 -20.32
C GLY A 151 -8.28 12.81 -20.22
N ASP A 152 -8.61 11.99 -19.22
CA ASP A 152 -7.87 10.76 -18.90
C ASP A 152 -8.05 9.69 -19.97
N PHE A 153 -6.96 8.98 -20.29
CA PHE A 153 -6.95 7.96 -21.32
C PHE A 153 -5.90 6.88 -21.05
N THR A 154 -6.11 5.68 -21.60
CA THR A 154 -5.10 4.63 -21.73
C THR A 154 -4.91 4.34 -23.21
N ILE A 155 -3.68 4.51 -23.72
CA ILE A 155 -3.26 4.05 -25.05
C ILE A 155 -2.60 2.68 -24.88
N LYS A 156 -2.94 1.72 -25.73
CA LYS A 156 -2.26 0.42 -25.87
C LYS A 156 -1.97 0.17 -27.35
N THR A 157 -0.79 -0.37 -27.66
CA THR A 157 -0.39 -0.70 -29.04
C THR A 157 0.77 -1.70 -29.06
N LEU A 158 0.88 -2.47 -30.14
CA LEU A 158 2.05 -3.27 -30.47
C LEU A 158 2.95 -2.48 -31.42
N ALA A 159 4.22 -2.28 -31.06
CA ALA A 159 5.17 -1.49 -31.84
C ALA A 159 6.50 -2.21 -32.03
N LYS A 160 7.13 -2.02 -33.19
CA LYS A 160 8.36 -2.71 -33.59
C LYS A 160 9.21 -1.85 -34.51
N VAL A 161 10.52 -1.81 -34.25
CA VAL A 161 11.53 -1.32 -35.20
C VAL A 161 11.81 -2.38 -36.27
N ILE A 162 11.94 -1.95 -37.52
CA ILE A 162 12.42 -2.76 -38.64
C ILE A 162 13.91 -2.48 -38.84
N GLY A 163 14.72 -3.39 -38.30
CA GLY A 163 16.15 -3.24 -38.14
C GLY A 163 16.95 -2.84 -39.37
N THR A 164 17.84 -1.89 -39.16
CA THR A 164 18.99 -1.63 -40.01
C THR A 164 20.23 -2.34 -39.43
N THR A 165 21.44 -1.86 -39.74
CA THR A 165 22.68 -2.23 -39.02
C THR A 165 23.11 -1.15 -38.01
N SER A 166 22.24 -0.18 -37.76
CA SER A 166 22.41 0.86 -36.75
C SER A 166 22.19 0.29 -35.35
N THR A 167 22.52 1.09 -34.34
CA THR A 167 22.13 0.87 -32.93
C THR A 167 21.24 2.02 -32.44
N TRP A 168 20.65 2.77 -33.38
CA TRP A 168 19.94 4.02 -33.14
C TRP A 168 18.51 3.99 -33.65
N ASP A 169 18.04 2.84 -34.15
CA ASP A 169 16.74 2.72 -34.77
C ASP A 169 15.64 3.02 -33.73
N ASP A 170 14.61 3.79 -34.11
CA ASP A 170 13.58 4.26 -33.19
C ASP A 170 12.13 3.99 -33.65
N PHE A 171 11.23 3.89 -32.68
CA PHE A 171 9.81 4.15 -32.91
C PHE A 171 9.26 5.09 -31.82
N SER A 172 8.16 5.76 -32.10
CA SER A 172 7.49 6.65 -31.15
C SER A 172 5.97 6.49 -31.15
N VAL A 173 5.36 6.59 -29.97
CA VAL A 173 3.91 6.70 -29.79
C VAL A 173 3.55 8.14 -29.44
N ILE A 174 2.67 8.74 -30.24
CA ILE A 174 2.29 10.15 -30.19
C ILE A 174 1.01 10.30 -29.36
N PHE A 175 0.94 11.33 -28.52
CA PHE A 175 -0.25 11.70 -27.77
C PHE A 175 -0.34 13.22 -27.57
N GLY A 176 -1.52 13.72 -27.22
CA GLY A 176 -1.76 15.17 -27.10
C GLY A 176 -1.40 15.98 -28.35
N TYR A 177 -1.49 15.38 -29.54
CA TYR A 177 -1.12 16.06 -30.77
C TYR A 177 -2.15 17.12 -31.13
N GLN A 178 -1.72 18.39 -31.07
CA GLN A 178 -2.52 19.56 -31.46
C GLN A 178 -2.11 20.05 -32.85
N ASN A 179 -0.80 20.13 -33.11
CA ASN A 179 -0.20 20.53 -34.38
C ASN A 179 1.30 20.18 -34.38
N ALA A 180 1.97 20.33 -35.53
CA ALA A 180 3.39 20.02 -35.69
C ALA A 180 4.35 20.83 -34.79
N SER A 181 3.86 21.88 -34.10
CA SER A 181 4.63 22.66 -33.12
C SER A 181 4.27 22.35 -31.67
N ASN A 182 3.23 21.55 -31.39
CA ASN A 182 2.73 21.27 -30.04
C ASN A 182 2.14 19.84 -29.97
N TYR A 183 2.91 18.91 -29.42
CA TYR A 183 2.54 17.50 -29.23
C TYR A 183 3.48 16.79 -28.25
N TYR A 184 3.14 15.55 -27.88
CA TYR A 184 3.95 14.69 -27.03
C TYR A 184 4.25 13.38 -27.73
N PHE A 185 5.39 12.79 -27.40
CA PHE A 185 5.71 11.44 -27.83
C PHE A 185 6.55 10.69 -26.80
N ALA A 186 6.28 9.40 -26.66
CA ALA A 186 7.20 8.45 -26.03
C ALA A 186 8.02 7.83 -27.15
N SER A 187 9.34 8.07 -27.15
CA SER A 187 10.32 7.50 -28.08
C SER A 187 11.05 6.34 -27.43
N PHE A 188 11.23 5.27 -28.20
CA PHE A 188 11.88 4.04 -27.79
C PHE A 188 13.01 3.75 -28.78
N ASN A 189 14.23 3.57 -28.29
CA ASN A 189 15.44 3.44 -29.10
C ASN A 189 16.28 2.22 -28.70
N GLU A 190 17.09 1.70 -29.62
CA GLU A 190 18.07 0.63 -29.35
C GLU A 190 19.30 1.10 -28.55
N SER A 191 19.48 2.41 -28.37
CA SER A 191 20.54 3.03 -27.57
C SER A 191 19.99 3.81 -26.37
N ASN A 192 20.67 3.71 -25.23
CA ASN A 192 20.35 4.46 -24.01
C ASN A 192 21.11 5.81 -23.97
N ASP A 193 21.00 6.56 -25.05
CA ASP A 193 21.65 7.86 -25.18
C ASP A 193 20.75 8.99 -24.69
N LEU A 194 21.34 9.90 -23.91
CA LEU A 194 20.66 11.05 -23.33
C LEU A 194 20.01 11.88 -24.45
N ASN A 195 18.72 12.18 -24.31
CA ASN A 195 17.88 12.90 -25.28
C ASN A 195 17.37 12.11 -26.50
N THR A 196 17.43 10.77 -26.54
CA THR A 196 16.74 9.97 -27.60
C THR A 196 15.78 8.88 -27.12
N ASN A 197 15.86 8.43 -25.86
CA ASN A 197 14.99 7.38 -25.32
C ASN A 197 14.17 7.94 -24.14
N GLY A 198 12.85 8.12 -24.26
CA GLY A 198 12.10 8.87 -23.25
C GLY A 198 10.75 9.45 -23.69
N VAL A 199 10.10 10.19 -22.78
CA VAL A 199 8.97 11.07 -23.14
C VAL A 199 9.48 12.46 -23.45
N PHE A 200 9.06 12.98 -24.60
CA PHE A 200 9.40 14.29 -25.09
C PHE A 200 8.16 15.16 -25.23
N LYS A 201 8.33 16.43 -24.89
CA LYS A 201 7.38 17.52 -25.07
C LYS A 201 7.85 18.40 -26.22
N ILE A 202 7.00 18.61 -27.22
CA ILE A 202 7.21 19.67 -28.22
C ILE A 202 6.31 20.86 -27.86
N VAL A 203 6.90 22.04 -27.72
CA VAL A 203 6.17 23.31 -27.59
C VAL A 203 6.85 24.38 -28.44
N GLY A 204 6.06 25.08 -29.27
CA GLY A 204 6.59 26.04 -30.25
C GLY A 204 7.56 25.42 -31.26
N GLY A 205 7.51 24.10 -31.48
CA GLY A 205 8.46 23.34 -32.30
C GLY A 205 9.77 22.95 -31.58
N THR A 206 9.99 23.41 -30.35
CA THR A 206 11.16 23.06 -29.55
C THR A 206 10.91 21.77 -28.78
N ALA A 207 11.84 20.82 -28.89
CA ALA A 207 11.80 19.56 -28.14
C ALA A 207 12.42 19.70 -26.75
N THR A 208 11.83 19.00 -25.78
CA THR A 208 12.36 18.88 -24.41
C THR A 208 12.09 17.46 -23.92
N GLN A 209 13.12 16.72 -23.56
CA GLN A 209 12.96 15.46 -22.85
C GLN A 209 12.40 15.79 -21.46
N ILE A 210 11.28 15.18 -21.09
CA ILE A 210 10.64 15.37 -19.79
C ILE A 210 10.70 14.12 -18.92
N LEU A 211 10.86 12.94 -19.53
CA LEU A 211 11.13 11.68 -18.85
C LEU A 211 12.18 10.91 -19.64
N ASP A 212 13.16 10.33 -18.97
CA ASP A 212 14.22 9.51 -19.57
C ASP A 212 13.89 8.02 -19.41
N PHE A 213 14.14 7.22 -20.44
CA PHE A 213 13.94 5.77 -20.39
C PHE A 213 15.30 5.07 -20.39
N THR A 214 15.62 4.34 -19.32
CA THR A 214 16.86 3.53 -19.25
C THR A 214 16.76 2.18 -19.97
N THR A 215 15.55 1.80 -20.42
CA THR A 215 15.28 0.53 -21.10
C THR A 215 15.34 0.72 -22.61
N ILE A 216 16.25 0.01 -23.27
CA ILE A 216 16.37 -0.02 -24.74
C ILE A 216 15.46 -1.08 -25.35
N ILE A 217 15.04 -0.85 -26.60
CA ILE A 217 14.38 -1.86 -27.43
C ILE A 217 15.42 -2.66 -28.24
N ALA A 218 14.97 -3.74 -28.87
CA ALA A 218 15.72 -4.53 -29.82
C ALA A 218 14.96 -4.59 -31.15
N SER A 219 15.68 -4.27 -32.23
CA SER A 219 15.27 -4.45 -33.61
C SER A 219 14.62 -5.81 -33.86
N GLY A 220 13.55 -5.82 -34.67
CA GLY A 220 12.84 -7.05 -35.03
C GLY A 220 11.90 -7.59 -33.95
N THR A 221 11.99 -7.13 -32.70
CA THR A 221 11.13 -7.52 -31.58
C THR A 221 9.85 -6.69 -31.54
N ASP A 222 8.74 -7.34 -31.19
CA ASP A 222 7.46 -6.70 -30.94
C ASP A 222 7.30 -6.31 -29.47
N TYR A 223 6.93 -5.06 -29.22
CA TYR A 223 6.75 -4.51 -27.89
C TYR A 223 5.32 -4.02 -27.66
N ASN A 224 4.70 -4.48 -26.57
CA ASN A 224 3.46 -3.87 -26.08
C ASN A 224 3.79 -2.55 -25.38
N VAL A 225 3.32 -1.44 -25.93
CA VAL A 225 3.42 -0.10 -25.33
C VAL A 225 2.09 0.26 -24.68
N GLU A 226 2.13 0.76 -23.45
CA GLU A 226 0.97 1.31 -22.75
C GLU A 226 1.29 2.73 -22.27
N ILE A 227 0.40 3.70 -22.51
CA ILE A 227 0.53 5.07 -22.01
C ILE A 227 -0.75 5.42 -21.27
N ASN A 228 -0.66 5.60 -19.95
CA ASN A 228 -1.78 5.96 -19.10
C ASN A 228 -1.69 7.43 -18.71
N ARG A 229 -2.74 8.19 -19.01
CA ARG A 229 -2.98 9.53 -18.49
C ARG A 229 -3.98 9.48 -17.36
N THR A 230 -3.61 10.03 -16.21
CA THR A 230 -4.52 10.24 -15.08
C THR A 230 -4.30 11.64 -14.52
N GLY A 231 -5.28 12.53 -14.73
CA GLY A 231 -5.19 13.96 -14.51
C GLY A 231 -4.04 14.60 -15.32
N SER A 232 -3.05 15.12 -14.59
CA SER A 232 -1.81 15.71 -15.11
C SER A 232 -0.62 14.73 -15.15
N SER A 233 -0.85 13.45 -14.83
CA SER A 233 0.19 12.42 -14.84
C SER A 233 0.16 11.61 -16.13
N ILE A 234 1.34 11.31 -16.66
CA ILE A 234 1.57 10.28 -17.68
C ILE A 234 2.44 9.19 -17.09
N GLU A 235 2.03 7.94 -17.24
CA GLU A 235 2.83 6.74 -17.02
C GLU A 235 3.05 6.05 -18.36
N VAL A 236 4.29 5.65 -18.65
CA VAL A 236 4.62 4.87 -19.87
C VAL A 236 5.14 3.51 -19.48
N LYS A 237 4.59 2.46 -20.10
CA LYS A 237 5.05 1.08 -19.97
C LYS A 237 5.51 0.51 -21.31
N LEU A 238 6.51 -0.36 -21.24
CA LEU A 238 7.02 -1.15 -22.34
C LEU A 238 7.06 -2.62 -21.89
N ALA A 239 6.44 -3.53 -22.65
CA ALA A 239 6.25 -4.93 -22.28
C ALA A 239 5.66 -5.15 -20.87
N GLY A 240 4.83 -4.21 -20.39
CA GLY A 240 4.23 -4.21 -19.06
C GLY A 240 5.11 -3.64 -17.94
N ILE A 241 6.37 -3.32 -18.20
CA ILE A 241 7.29 -2.65 -17.27
C ILE A 241 7.07 -1.15 -17.35
N ILE A 242 6.81 -0.49 -16.22
CA ILE A 242 6.77 0.98 -16.14
C ILE A 242 8.19 1.51 -16.40
N LEU A 243 8.39 2.24 -17.49
CA LEU A 243 9.66 2.91 -17.79
C LEU A 243 9.81 4.21 -17.00
N GLY A 244 8.68 4.81 -16.63
CA GLY A 244 8.60 5.92 -15.69
C GLY A 244 7.24 6.60 -15.73
N SER A 245 7.07 7.55 -14.83
CA SER A 245 5.90 8.43 -14.80
C SER A 245 6.33 9.87 -14.58
N ILE A 246 5.48 10.80 -15.04
CA ILE A 246 5.68 12.23 -14.85
C ILE A 246 4.35 12.95 -14.62
N SER A 247 4.26 13.66 -13.51
CA SER A 247 3.13 14.53 -13.16
C SER A 247 3.50 15.98 -13.47
N ASN A 248 3.03 16.47 -14.61
CA ASN A 248 3.24 17.85 -15.06
C ASN A 248 1.89 18.42 -15.50
N ASN A 249 1.50 19.60 -14.99
CA ASN A 249 0.26 20.28 -15.36
C ASN A 249 0.28 20.69 -16.84
N ILE A 250 -0.10 19.75 -17.69
CA ILE A 250 0.01 19.78 -19.13
C ILE A 250 -1.33 19.41 -19.73
N ASN A 251 -1.77 20.19 -20.72
CA ASN A 251 -2.87 19.76 -21.57
C ASN A 251 -2.34 18.69 -22.56
N LEU A 252 -2.77 17.45 -22.36
CA LEU A 252 -2.46 16.30 -23.21
C LEU A 252 -3.68 15.86 -24.04
N ASP A 253 -4.72 16.69 -24.09
CA ASP A 253 -5.83 16.49 -25.01
C ASP A 253 -5.30 16.65 -26.45
N GLY A 254 -5.92 15.97 -27.41
CA GLY A 254 -5.52 16.01 -28.81
C GLY A 254 -5.52 14.64 -29.45
N LYS A 255 -4.87 14.51 -30.60
CA LYS A 255 -4.80 13.25 -31.35
C LYS A 255 -3.70 12.33 -30.79
N VAL A 256 -3.92 11.03 -30.96
CA VAL A 256 -2.94 9.98 -30.72
C VAL A 256 -2.38 9.45 -32.04
N GLY A 257 -1.24 8.76 -32.02
CA GLY A 257 -0.71 8.15 -33.23
C GLY A 257 0.69 7.58 -33.07
N TYR A 258 1.43 7.60 -34.17
CA TYR A 258 2.74 6.99 -34.29
C TYR A 258 3.74 7.94 -34.96
N GLY A 259 5.01 7.66 -34.73
CA GLY A 259 6.09 8.34 -35.41
C GLY A 259 7.42 7.62 -35.28
N SER A 260 8.44 8.23 -35.86
CA SER A 260 9.85 7.89 -35.71
C SER A 260 10.67 9.10 -36.14
N LYS A 261 11.84 9.28 -35.54
CA LYS A 261 12.80 10.30 -35.92
C LYS A 261 13.24 10.14 -37.37
N ASN A 262 13.74 8.96 -37.75
CA ASN A 262 14.32 8.72 -39.08
C ASN A 262 14.37 7.25 -39.53
N ASP A 263 13.70 6.32 -38.86
CA ASP A 263 13.86 4.87 -39.03
C ASP A 263 12.55 4.14 -39.35
N ALA A 264 12.67 2.91 -39.87
CA ALA A 264 11.51 2.13 -40.31
C ALA A 264 10.87 1.38 -39.14
N CYS A 265 9.55 1.44 -39.03
CA CYS A 265 8.81 0.83 -37.91
C CYS A 265 7.42 0.33 -38.33
N GLU A 266 6.90 -0.66 -37.59
CA GLU A 266 5.61 -1.30 -37.78
C GLU A 266 4.77 -1.30 -36.50
N PHE A 267 3.52 -0.87 -36.61
CA PHE A 267 2.58 -0.74 -35.50
C PHE A 267 1.32 -1.59 -35.73
N ASP A 268 0.71 -2.06 -34.64
CA ASP A 268 -0.54 -2.81 -34.67
C ASP A 268 -1.39 -2.58 -33.38
N ASN A 269 -2.66 -2.96 -33.42
CA ASN A 269 -3.62 -2.99 -32.31
C ASN A 269 -3.64 -1.71 -31.45
N LEU A 270 -3.86 -0.55 -32.08
CA LEU A 270 -4.07 0.70 -31.33
C LEU A 270 -5.43 0.65 -30.63
N ILE A 271 -5.43 0.54 -29.31
CA ILE A 271 -6.62 0.72 -28.48
C ILE A 271 -6.42 1.98 -27.65
N VAL A 272 -7.40 2.89 -27.66
CA VAL A 272 -7.45 4.00 -26.71
C VAL A 272 -8.77 3.98 -25.96
N SER A 273 -8.68 3.91 -24.63
CA SER A 273 -9.83 3.85 -23.73
C SER A 273 -9.89 5.10 -22.85
N ILE A 274 -11.10 5.57 -22.52
CA ILE A 274 -11.34 6.66 -21.56
C ILE A 274 -12.26 6.20 -20.42
N PRO A 275 -12.23 6.82 -19.23
CA PRO A 275 -13.20 6.55 -18.17
C PRO A 275 -14.59 7.07 -18.57
N VAL A 276 -15.65 6.25 -18.47
CA VAL A 276 -17.00 6.78 -18.69
C VAL A 276 -17.46 7.59 -17.48
N SER A 277 -17.67 8.90 -17.70
CA SER A 277 -18.37 9.73 -16.73
C SER A 277 -19.81 9.25 -16.63
N GLY A 278 -20.24 8.84 -15.43
CA GLY A 278 -21.57 8.28 -15.18
C GLY A 278 -22.71 9.27 -15.39
N SER A 279 -23.07 9.56 -16.64
CA SER A 279 -24.28 10.30 -16.97
C SER A 279 -25.51 9.47 -16.60
N THR A 280 -26.33 9.97 -15.68
CA THR A 280 -27.65 9.41 -15.38
C THR A 280 -28.48 9.31 -16.66
N PRO A 281 -29.12 8.16 -16.95
CA PRO A 281 -29.87 7.99 -18.19
C PRO A 281 -31.05 8.96 -18.23
N THR A 282 -31.02 9.89 -19.18
CA THR A 282 -32.10 10.84 -19.42
C THR A 282 -33.32 10.07 -19.95
N PRO A 283 -34.54 10.28 -19.41
CA PRO A 283 -35.71 9.51 -19.85
C PRO A 283 -36.03 9.77 -21.32
N THR A 284 -36.21 8.70 -22.08
CA THR A 284 -36.42 8.72 -23.54
C THR A 284 -37.67 9.52 -23.93
N PRO A 285 -37.56 10.62 -24.68
CA PRO A 285 -38.71 11.33 -25.21
C PRO A 285 -39.35 10.55 -26.37
N THR A 286 -40.68 10.48 -26.36
CA THR A 286 -41.51 9.86 -27.40
C THR A 286 -41.27 10.50 -28.78
N PRO A 287 -41.20 9.74 -29.89
CA PRO A 287 -40.93 10.30 -31.22
C PRO A 287 -42.09 11.15 -31.76
N THR A 288 -41.77 12.35 -32.24
CA THR A 288 -42.65 13.22 -33.03
C THR A 288 -41.94 13.61 -34.35
N PRO A 289 -42.67 13.76 -35.46
CA PRO A 289 -42.07 13.68 -36.80
C PRO A 289 -41.30 14.94 -37.22
N THR A 290 -40.29 14.72 -38.06
CA THR A 290 -39.31 15.70 -38.54
C THR A 290 -39.89 16.69 -39.56
N PRO A 291 -39.54 17.98 -39.45
CA PRO A 291 -39.42 18.86 -40.60
C PRO A 291 -38.03 19.51 -40.73
N THR A 292 -37.43 19.27 -41.89
CA THR A 292 -36.49 20.08 -42.71
C THR A 292 -35.58 21.14 -42.06
N PRO A 293 -34.25 21.14 -42.32
CA PRO A 293 -33.29 22.09 -41.74
C PRO A 293 -33.43 23.52 -42.27
N THR A 294 -33.15 24.48 -41.38
CA THR A 294 -33.02 25.94 -41.65
C THR A 294 -31.61 26.36 -41.20
N PRO A 295 -30.89 27.25 -41.92
CA PRO A 295 -29.44 27.43 -41.73
C PRO A 295 -29.03 28.01 -40.36
N THR A 296 -27.90 27.53 -39.86
CA THR A 296 -27.34 27.82 -38.54
C THR A 296 -26.74 29.23 -38.45
N PRO A 297 -27.11 30.07 -37.45
CA PRO A 297 -26.40 31.31 -37.16
C PRO A 297 -25.09 31.06 -36.41
N THR A 298 -24.13 31.97 -36.59
CA THR A 298 -22.77 31.92 -36.05
C THR A 298 -22.73 31.96 -34.51
N PRO A 299 -21.93 31.11 -33.82
CA PRO A 299 -21.83 31.15 -32.37
C PRO A 299 -21.06 32.38 -31.86
N THR A 300 -21.64 33.03 -30.85
CA THR A 300 -21.04 34.08 -30.02
C THR A 300 -19.80 33.56 -29.26
N PRO A 301 -18.75 34.36 -29.03
CA PRO A 301 -17.58 33.91 -28.27
C PRO A 301 -17.94 33.50 -26.84
N THR A 302 -17.58 32.26 -26.49
CA THR A 302 -17.74 31.68 -25.15
C THR A 302 -16.81 32.41 -24.15
N PRO A 303 -17.27 32.73 -22.92
CA PRO A 303 -16.39 33.32 -21.91
C PRO A 303 -15.25 32.36 -21.55
N THR A 304 -14.05 32.92 -21.42
CA THR A 304 -12.83 32.19 -21.08
C THR A 304 -12.98 31.47 -19.73
N PRO A 305 -12.63 30.17 -19.61
CA PRO A 305 -12.66 29.49 -18.32
C PRO A 305 -11.63 30.13 -17.38
N THR A 306 -12.08 30.58 -16.22
CA THR A 306 -11.20 31.02 -15.13
C THR A 306 -10.33 29.84 -14.70
N PRO A 307 -8.99 29.99 -14.57
CA PRO A 307 -8.13 28.89 -14.16
C PRO A 307 -8.48 28.41 -12.74
N THR A 308 -8.65 27.11 -12.59
CA THR A 308 -8.83 26.46 -11.28
C THR A 308 -7.57 26.69 -10.44
N PRO A 309 -7.66 27.26 -9.22
CA PRO A 309 -6.48 27.54 -8.42
C PRO A 309 -5.81 26.26 -7.94
N SER A 310 -4.50 26.17 -8.16
CA SER A 310 -3.64 25.12 -7.60
C SER A 310 -3.32 25.41 -6.12
N ASN A 311 -3.47 24.39 -5.26
CA ASN A 311 -3.23 24.49 -3.81
C ASN A 311 -1.73 24.61 -3.48
N TYR A 312 -1.18 25.81 -3.63
CA TYR A 312 0.09 26.20 -3.02
C TYR A 312 -0.13 26.56 -1.53
N ILE A 313 0.79 26.16 -0.65
CA ILE A 313 0.85 26.63 0.75
C ILE A 313 1.49 28.02 0.82
N ILE A 314 2.47 28.27 -0.05
CA ILE A 314 3.12 29.56 -0.26
C ILE A 314 3.19 29.79 -1.77
N ASN A 315 2.81 30.97 -2.25
CA ASN A 315 2.93 31.38 -3.65
C ASN A 315 3.14 32.89 -3.71
N GLU A 316 4.37 33.33 -3.44
CA GLU A 316 4.75 34.73 -3.44
C GLU A 316 5.55 35.04 -4.72
N ALA A 317 4.95 35.85 -5.60
CA ALA A 317 5.57 36.33 -6.84
C ALA A 317 6.08 37.78 -6.72
N PHE A 318 6.04 38.36 -5.52
CA PHE A 318 6.54 39.70 -5.12
C PHE A 318 6.10 40.93 -5.97
N THR A 319 5.25 40.75 -6.98
CA THR A 319 4.74 41.82 -7.85
C THR A 319 3.91 42.90 -7.15
N SER A 320 3.39 42.62 -5.95
CA SER A 320 2.47 43.49 -5.19
C SER A 320 3.05 44.01 -3.87
N GLY A 321 4.30 43.66 -3.53
CA GLY A 321 4.94 43.97 -2.25
C GLY A 321 5.61 42.74 -1.64
N THR A 322 6.07 42.86 -0.39
CA THR A 322 6.88 41.83 0.30
C THR A 322 6.15 40.50 0.58
N GLY A 323 4.87 40.38 0.22
CA GLY A 323 4.03 39.26 0.65
C GLY A 323 4.04 39.12 2.17
N ASN A 324 4.06 37.89 2.66
CA ASN A 324 4.23 37.58 4.08
C ASN A 324 5.70 37.38 4.50
N MET A 325 6.68 37.84 3.70
CA MET A 325 8.10 37.79 4.07
C MET A 325 8.43 38.81 5.16
N THR A 326 9.07 38.36 6.23
CA THR A 326 9.50 39.17 7.36
C THR A 326 11.01 39.05 7.54
N LYS A 327 11.70 40.20 7.62
CA LYS A 327 13.11 40.26 8.03
C LYS A 327 13.27 39.70 9.45
N VAL A 328 14.17 38.74 9.61
CA VAL A 328 14.61 38.19 10.89
C VAL A 328 15.90 38.90 11.34
N SER A 329 16.90 38.97 10.47
CA SER A 329 18.23 39.51 10.77
C SER A 329 18.88 40.14 9.54
N GLY A 330 19.87 41.00 9.80
CA GLY A 330 20.74 41.58 8.77
C GLY A 330 20.09 42.58 7.81
N GLY A 331 20.95 43.38 7.18
CA GLY A 331 20.72 44.26 6.02
C GLY A 331 19.40 45.04 5.86
N THR A 332 19.13 45.44 4.61
CA THR A 332 17.91 46.11 4.17
C THR A 332 17.19 45.28 3.11
N TRP A 333 16.10 44.65 3.53
CA TRP A 333 15.19 43.87 2.68
C TRP A 333 14.04 44.73 2.16
N GLY A 334 13.62 44.51 0.92
CA GLY A 334 12.47 45.19 0.30
C GLY A 334 12.01 44.48 -0.97
N VAL A 335 11.16 45.13 -1.76
CA VAL A 335 10.82 44.66 -3.12
C VAL A 335 11.29 45.69 -4.13
N VAL A 336 12.10 45.27 -5.10
CA VAL A 336 12.58 46.10 -6.20
C VAL A 336 12.29 45.39 -7.52
N SER A 337 11.72 46.11 -8.50
CA SER A 337 11.42 45.58 -9.83
C SER A 337 10.61 44.27 -9.87
N GLY A 338 9.81 44.00 -8.82
CA GLY A 338 8.98 42.79 -8.70
C GLY A 338 9.67 41.58 -8.07
N ARG A 339 10.90 41.70 -7.55
CA ARG A 339 11.60 40.66 -6.78
C ARG A 339 11.68 41.05 -5.30
N TYR A 340 12.02 40.10 -4.44
CA TYR A 340 12.35 40.35 -3.03
C TYR A 340 13.87 40.51 -2.89
N ASP A 341 14.32 41.72 -2.56
CA ASP A 341 15.71 42.15 -2.67
C ASP A 341 16.36 42.41 -1.31
N LEU A 342 17.58 41.91 -1.13
CA LEU A 342 18.51 42.37 -0.11
C LEU A 342 19.44 43.42 -0.72
N SER A 343 19.03 44.69 -0.61
CA SER A 343 19.68 45.82 -1.28
C SER A 343 20.93 46.38 -0.58
N ALA A 344 21.05 46.15 0.72
CA ALA A 344 22.21 46.55 1.53
C ALA A 344 22.46 45.46 2.59
N PRO A 345 23.29 44.45 2.31
CA PRO A 345 23.54 43.35 3.24
C PRO A 345 24.36 43.81 4.46
N ALA A 346 24.20 43.09 5.57
CA ALA A 346 25.08 43.19 6.74
C ALA A 346 26.04 41.98 6.75
N ALA A 347 27.22 42.17 7.34
CA ALA A 347 28.17 41.07 7.56
C ALA A 347 27.69 40.13 8.68
N GLY A 348 27.94 38.82 8.52
CA GLY A 348 27.65 37.80 9.53
C GLY A 348 28.63 36.63 9.51
N THR A 349 28.52 35.76 10.52
CA THR A 349 29.41 34.61 10.73
C THR A 349 28.94 33.31 10.07
N VAL A 350 27.62 33.12 9.90
CA VAL A 350 27.02 31.96 9.20
C VAL A 350 26.27 32.47 7.97
N ILE A 351 24.95 32.72 8.06
CA ILE A 351 24.24 33.64 7.16
C ILE A 351 23.78 34.86 7.98
N GLY A 352 24.34 36.03 7.68
CA GLY A 352 24.15 37.27 8.45
C GLY A 352 22.80 37.95 8.21
N ASN A 353 22.21 37.68 7.05
CA ASN A 353 20.95 38.25 6.60
C ASN A 353 19.95 37.11 6.45
N ILE A 354 18.79 37.21 7.13
CA ILE A 354 17.72 36.21 7.09
C ILE A 354 16.38 36.91 6.96
N ALA A 355 15.55 36.44 6.04
CA ALA A 355 14.13 36.77 5.94
C ALA A 355 13.31 35.49 5.76
N THR A 356 12.18 35.38 6.46
CA THR A 356 11.33 34.17 6.44
C THR A 356 9.88 34.52 6.11
N HIS A 357 9.20 33.60 5.43
CA HIS A 357 7.77 33.65 5.24
C HIS A 357 7.05 33.37 6.57
N SER A 358 5.90 34.01 6.83
CA SER A 358 5.17 33.84 8.09
C SER A 358 4.63 32.42 8.30
N THR A 359 4.20 31.76 7.22
CA THR A 359 3.69 30.37 7.21
C THR A 359 4.80 29.36 7.50
N SER A 360 4.64 28.57 8.56
CA SER A 360 5.41 27.35 8.79
C SER A 360 4.87 26.19 7.95
N ILE A 361 5.76 25.34 7.46
CA ILE A 361 5.45 24.09 6.74
C ILE A 361 5.88 22.88 7.58
N SER A 362 5.28 21.71 7.34
CA SER A 362 5.55 20.48 8.10
C SER A 362 5.48 19.24 7.24
N GLY A 363 6.38 18.29 7.48
CA GLY A 363 6.47 17.05 6.72
C GLY A 363 7.21 17.24 5.41
N ASP A 364 6.78 16.51 4.40
CA ASP A 364 7.40 16.49 3.08
C ASP A 364 6.90 17.67 2.24
N PHE A 365 7.80 18.28 1.48
CA PHE A 365 7.49 19.45 0.66
C PHE A 365 8.41 19.59 -0.54
N THR A 366 7.89 20.26 -1.57
CA THR A 366 8.69 20.86 -2.64
C THR A 366 8.62 22.37 -2.50
N LEU A 367 9.78 23.01 -2.31
CA LEU A 367 9.97 24.45 -2.41
C LEU A 367 10.64 24.75 -3.74
N THR A 368 10.13 25.74 -4.47
CA THR A 368 10.77 26.30 -5.67
C THR A 368 10.89 27.83 -5.54
N THR A 369 11.93 28.39 -6.15
CA THR A 369 12.18 29.84 -6.19
C THR A 369 13.19 30.17 -7.29
N ASN A 370 13.16 31.40 -7.79
CA ASN A 370 14.26 31.99 -8.55
C ASN A 370 15.17 32.80 -7.62
N ALA A 371 16.48 32.78 -7.84
CA ALA A 371 17.46 33.47 -7.01
C ALA A 371 18.70 33.90 -7.81
N LYS A 372 19.20 35.10 -7.54
CA LYS A 372 20.46 35.63 -8.08
C LYS A 372 21.20 36.48 -7.06
N VAL A 373 22.54 36.51 -7.17
CA VAL A 373 23.36 37.59 -6.60
C VAL A 373 23.23 38.82 -7.50
N GLU A 374 23.10 40.01 -6.90
CA GLU A 374 23.20 41.29 -7.60
C GLU A 374 24.68 41.66 -7.82
N SER A 375 25.13 41.76 -9.07
CA SER A 375 26.54 42.04 -9.39
C SER A 375 26.94 43.48 -9.00
N ASN A 376 27.46 43.65 -7.79
CA ASN A 376 27.94 44.94 -7.29
C ASN A 376 29.39 44.92 -6.77
N THR A 377 30.05 43.76 -6.73
CA THR A 377 31.49 43.66 -6.47
C THR A 377 32.18 42.70 -7.48
N ALA A 378 33.51 42.75 -7.54
CA ALA A 378 34.33 41.78 -8.28
C ALA A 378 34.91 40.73 -7.32
N SER A 379 34.07 40.26 -6.40
CA SER A 379 34.34 39.21 -5.43
C SER A 379 34.33 37.85 -6.12
N ALA A 380 34.91 36.85 -5.47
CA ALA A 380 34.79 35.44 -5.86
C ALA A 380 33.93 34.65 -4.86
N TRP A 381 33.33 35.34 -3.89
CA TRP A 381 32.68 34.76 -2.71
C TRP A 381 31.21 35.15 -2.59
N ASP A 382 30.64 35.74 -3.64
CA ASP A 382 29.27 36.25 -3.57
C ASP A 382 28.26 35.12 -3.37
N ASP A 383 27.30 35.35 -2.48
CA ASP A 383 26.45 34.30 -1.91
C ASP A 383 24.94 34.60 -1.95
N PHE A 384 24.16 33.53 -2.08
CA PHE A 384 22.77 33.52 -1.60
C PHE A 384 22.40 32.17 -1.00
N ALA A 385 21.39 32.17 -0.14
CA ALA A 385 20.88 30.97 0.51
C ALA A 385 19.35 30.90 0.49
N VAL A 386 18.84 29.66 0.39
CA VAL A 386 17.42 29.33 0.57
C VAL A 386 17.26 28.57 1.88
N ILE A 387 16.42 29.08 2.77
CA ILE A 387 16.25 28.63 4.15
C ILE A 387 14.99 27.75 4.25
N PHE A 388 15.07 26.67 5.02
CA PHE A 388 13.95 25.77 5.28
C PHE A 388 14.09 25.07 6.63
N GLY A 389 12.98 24.56 7.18
CA GLY A 389 12.96 23.97 8.52
C GLY A 389 13.35 24.97 9.61
N TYR A 390 13.10 26.27 9.41
CA TYR A 390 13.51 27.32 10.33
C TYR A 390 12.65 27.34 11.59
N GLN A 391 13.27 27.17 12.75
CA GLN A 391 12.64 27.33 14.06
C GLN A 391 12.88 28.76 14.60
N ASP A 392 14.15 29.13 14.68
CA ASP A 392 14.66 30.37 15.25
C ASP A 392 16.05 30.70 14.67
N ALA A 393 16.63 31.84 15.04
CA ALA A 393 17.89 32.33 14.46
C ALA A 393 19.13 31.47 14.80
N SER A 394 18.99 30.42 15.62
CA SER A 394 20.01 29.45 16.00
C SER A 394 19.73 28.03 15.49
N ASN A 395 18.56 27.77 14.88
CA ASN A 395 18.08 26.42 14.55
C ASN A 395 17.32 26.39 13.20
N TYR A 396 17.99 25.97 12.12
CA TYR A 396 17.43 25.90 10.76
C TYR A 396 18.31 25.08 9.79
N TYR A 397 17.79 24.76 8.60
CA TYR A 397 18.61 24.39 7.45
C TYR A 397 18.73 25.55 6.45
N PHE A 398 19.80 25.53 5.66
CA PHE A 398 19.90 26.36 4.46
C PHE A 398 20.65 25.64 3.34
N ALA A 399 20.23 25.86 2.11
CA ALA A 399 21.01 25.54 0.91
C ALA A 399 21.73 26.82 0.48
N SER A 400 23.07 26.83 0.52
CA SER A 400 23.92 27.97 0.19
C SER A 400 24.54 27.78 -1.19
N PHE A 401 24.54 28.86 -1.97
CA PHE A 401 25.05 28.91 -3.34
C PHE A 401 26.07 30.04 -3.44
N ASN A 402 27.29 29.72 -3.85
CA ASN A 402 28.42 30.66 -3.84
C ASN A 402 29.25 30.59 -5.13
N GLU A 403 29.94 31.67 -5.48
CA GLU A 403 30.90 31.71 -6.59
C GLU A 403 32.22 30.95 -6.31
N SER A 404 32.51 30.62 -5.04
CA SER A 404 33.60 29.75 -4.60
C SER A 404 33.11 28.62 -3.70
N ASN A 405 33.76 27.45 -3.79
CA ASN A 405 33.45 26.31 -2.93
C ASN A 405 34.50 26.13 -1.82
N ASP A 406 34.07 26.24 -0.57
CA ASP A 406 34.71 25.62 0.60
C ASP A 406 33.67 24.90 1.48
N ALA A 407 34.14 24.13 2.47
CA ALA A 407 33.31 23.34 3.38
C ALA A 407 32.36 24.15 4.30
N SER A 408 32.20 25.45 4.06
CA SER A 408 31.38 26.40 4.79
C SER A 408 30.58 27.36 3.87
N THR A 409 30.74 27.32 2.54
CA THR A 409 30.08 28.29 1.62
C THR A 409 29.11 27.72 0.59
N ASN A 410 29.31 26.50 0.05
CA ASN A 410 28.51 26.00 -1.09
C ASN A 410 27.98 24.57 -0.80
N GLY A 411 26.70 24.42 -0.50
CA GLY A 411 26.18 23.13 -0.02
C GLY A 411 24.84 23.19 0.72
N ILE A 412 24.43 22.04 1.25
CA ILE A 412 23.33 21.92 2.22
C ILE A 412 23.94 22.01 3.62
N PHE A 413 23.42 22.91 4.45
CA PHE A 413 23.90 23.15 5.80
C PHE A 413 22.77 23.01 6.83
N LYS A 414 23.16 22.60 8.05
CA LYS A 414 22.30 22.58 9.23
C LYS A 414 22.92 23.44 10.33
N VAL A 415 22.14 24.34 10.91
CA VAL A 415 22.52 25.13 12.07
C VAL A 415 21.79 24.58 13.29
N VAL A 416 22.55 24.21 14.33
CA VAL A 416 22.02 23.77 15.64
C VAL A 416 22.66 24.62 16.73
N SER A 417 21.86 25.27 17.58
CA SER A 417 22.35 26.18 18.62
C SER A 417 23.37 27.23 18.10
N GLY A 418 23.15 27.73 16.88
CA GLY A 418 24.01 28.72 16.22
C GLY A 418 25.28 28.17 15.56
N THR A 419 25.55 26.86 15.67
CA THR A 419 26.71 26.21 15.02
C THR A 419 26.28 25.59 13.70
N SER A 420 26.95 25.95 12.59
CA SER A 420 26.66 25.43 11.25
C SER A 420 27.53 24.22 10.89
N THR A 421 26.92 23.22 10.26
CA THR A 421 27.57 21.98 9.79
C THR A 421 27.13 21.70 8.36
N GLN A 422 28.08 21.46 7.44
CA GLN A 422 27.79 21.01 6.08
C GLN A 422 27.28 19.56 6.10
N LEU A 423 26.15 19.32 5.43
CA LEU A 423 25.51 18.00 5.27
C LEU A 423 25.66 17.41 3.87
N ALA A 424 25.91 18.26 2.87
CA ALA A 424 26.29 17.88 1.51
C ALA A 424 27.03 19.05 0.84
N ASP A 425 28.06 18.73 0.05
CA ASP A 425 28.83 19.69 -0.74
C ASP A 425 28.19 19.93 -2.12
N PHE A 426 28.22 21.17 -2.60
CA PHE A 426 27.84 21.49 -3.98
C PHE A 426 29.10 21.66 -4.83
N THR A 427 29.37 20.70 -5.72
CA THR A 427 30.59 20.69 -6.56
C THR A 427 30.56 21.70 -7.71
N THR A 428 29.46 22.44 -7.88
CA THR A 428 29.27 23.45 -8.94
C THR A 428 28.91 24.81 -8.35
N MET A 429 29.55 25.87 -8.84
CA MET A 429 29.41 27.25 -8.34
C MET A 429 28.29 28.01 -9.07
N ILE A 430 27.85 29.13 -8.51
CA ILE A 430 27.02 30.12 -9.24
C ILE A 430 27.92 31.13 -9.98
N THR A 431 27.30 32.06 -10.69
CA THR A 431 27.92 33.23 -11.29
C THR A 431 27.03 34.45 -11.01
N ALA A 432 27.62 35.55 -10.56
CA ALA A 432 26.88 36.77 -10.23
C ALA A 432 26.04 37.29 -11.41
N ALA A 433 24.93 37.97 -11.09
CA ALA A 433 23.90 38.43 -12.03
C ALA A 433 23.21 37.34 -12.89
N THR A 434 23.51 36.04 -12.69
CA THR A 434 22.76 34.94 -13.32
C THR A 434 21.59 34.54 -12.42
N ASP A 435 20.38 34.43 -12.99
CA ASP A 435 19.18 33.98 -12.28
C ASP A 435 19.03 32.46 -12.37
N TYR A 436 18.92 31.82 -11.21
CA TYR A 436 18.86 30.36 -11.07
C TYR A 436 17.49 29.92 -10.60
N SER A 437 16.96 28.85 -11.20
CA SER A 437 15.79 28.16 -10.66
C SER A 437 16.26 27.15 -9.61
N ILE A 438 15.88 27.36 -8.35
CA ILE A 438 16.22 26.51 -7.22
C ILE A 438 14.99 25.68 -6.82
N GLU A 439 15.21 24.39 -6.58
CA GLU A 439 14.21 23.45 -6.07
C GLU A 439 14.78 22.71 -4.86
N ILE A 440 14.04 22.67 -3.75
CA ILE A 440 14.36 21.89 -2.56
C ILE A 440 13.22 20.92 -2.32
N ASN A 441 13.50 19.63 -2.42
CA ASN A 441 12.57 18.56 -2.08
C ASN A 441 12.96 17.95 -0.74
N ARG A 442 12.02 17.91 0.20
CA ARG A 442 12.09 17.10 1.41
C ARG A 442 11.14 15.91 1.25
N THR A 443 11.67 14.69 1.41
CA THR A 443 10.89 13.44 1.38
C THR A 443 11.40 12.50 2.47
N GLY A 444 10.62 12.31 3.53
CA GLY A 444 11.01 11.63 4.76
C GLY A 444 12.23 12.30 5.41
N SER A 445 13.36 11.57 5.46
CA SER A 445 14.65 12.10 5.88
C SER A 445 15.43 12.79 4.76
N THR A 446 15.12 12.49 3.50
CA THR A 446 15.93 12.94 2.35
C THR A 446 15.65 14.40 2.03
N ILE A 447 16.73 15.18 1.87
CA ILE A 447 16.71 16.57 1.42
C ILE A 447 17.53 16.62 0.13
N THR A 448 16.89 16.96 -0.99
CA THR A 448 17.55 17.07 -2.30
C THR A 448 17.40 18.48 -2.84
N VAL A 449 18.52 19.08 -3.24
CA VAL A 449 18.56 20.43 -3.82
C VAL A 449 18.93 20.34 -5.29
N LYS A 450 18.12 20.97 -6.14
CA LYS A 450 18.39 21.14 -7.58
C LYS A 450 18.58 22.62 -7.92
N ARG A 451 19.40 22.86 -8.94
CA ARG A 451 19.61 24.15 -9.59
C ARG A 451 19.41 23.96 -11.09
N ASN A 452 18.54 24.76 -11.70
CA ASN A 452 18.13 24.67 -13.11
C ASN A 452 17.67 23.26 -13.51
N GLY A 453 16.96 22.57 -12.61
CA GLY A 453 16.46 21.21 -12.81
C GLY A 453 17.47 20.08 -12.54
N THR A 454 18.76 20.38 -12.40
CA THR A 454 19.81 19.38 -12.09
C THR A 454 20.07 19.31 -10.59
N THR A 455 20.09 18.12 -10.00
CA THR A 455 20.50 17.90 -8.60
C THR A 455 21.95 18.34 -8.38
N VAL A 456 22.15 19.26 -7.44
CA VAL A 456 23.49 19.76 -7.05
C VAL A 456 23.99 19.18 -5.74
N GLY A 457 23.09 18.64 -4.91
CA GLY A 457 23.42 17.89 -3.71
C GLY A 457 22.19 17.23 -3.08
N SER A 458 22.43 16.19 -2.29
CA SER A 458 21.40 15.48 -1.53
C SER A 458 21.99 14.96 -0.22
N THR A 459 21.16 14.90 0.83
CA THR A 459 21.54 14.40 2.16
C THR A 459 20.33 13.78 2.87
N SER A 460 20.54 13.10 3.99
CA SER A 460 19.48 12.51 4.80
C SER A 460 19.57 13.01 6.25
N ASP A 461 18.64 13.86 6.66
CA ASP A 461 18.62 14.48 7.99
C ASP A 461 17.18 14.79 8.46
N VAL A 462 16.86 14.44 9.71
CA VAL A 462 15.51 14.56 10.32
C VAL A 462 15.43 15.60 11.44
N THR A 463 16.45 16.44 11.63
CA THR A 463 16.53 17.40 12.74
C THR A 463 15.38 18.41 12.73
N TYR A 464 15.02 18.96 11.57
CA TYR A 464 13.90 19.91 11.42
C TYR A 464 12.92 19.45 10.31
N THR A 465 11.98 18.56 10.67
CA THR A 465 10.92 18.08 9.76
C THR A 465 9.76 19.07 9.57
N SER A 466 9.78 20.20 10.26
CA SER A 466 8.87 21.33 10.09
C SER A 466 9.62 22.64 10.32
N GLY A 467 8.99 23.78 10.02
CA GLY A 467 9.54 25.11 10.26
C GLY A 467 9.19 26.09 9.14
N LYS A 468 9.67 27.32 9.24
CA LYS A 468 9.48 28.33 8.18
C LYS A 468 10.47 28.11 7.03
N VAL A 469 10.16 28.76 5.91
CA VAL A 469 11.06 28.87 4.75
C VAL A 469 11.38 30.33 4.45
N GLY A 470 12.40 30.57 3.66
CA GLY A 470 12.74 31.91 3.18
C GLY A 470 14.11 31.98 2.56
N TYR A 471 14.79 33.10 2.80
CA TYR A 471 16.02 33.48 2.13
C TYR A 471 17.05 34.02 3.09
N GLY A 472 18.32 33.90 2.73
CA GLY A 472 19.40 34.59 3.41
C GLY A 472 20.60 34.85 2.51
N THR A 473 21.55 35.59 3.05
CA THR A 473 22.92 35.73 2.52
C THR A 473 23.88 35.89 3.70
N LYS A 474 25.15 35.58 3.52
CA LYS A 474 26.22 35.79 4.49
C LYS A 474 26.57 37.25 4.61
N ASN A 475 26.86 37.88 3.48
CA ASN A 475 27.26 39.29 3.42
C ASN A 475 26.98 39.99 2.08
N ASP A 476 26.42 39.29 1.08
CA ASP A 476 26.29 39.85 -0.27
C ASP A 476 24.83 40.16 -0.64
N ALA A 477 24.66 40.95 -1.70
CA ALA A 477 23.35 41.42 -2.17
C ALA A 477 22.75 40.38 -3.12
N ALA A 478 21.47 40.03 -2.90
CA ALA A 478 20.77 39.02 -3.69
C ALA A 478 19.30 39.38 -3.84
N SER A 479 18.66 38.90 -4.91
CA SER A 479 17.22 39.02 -5.11
C SER A 479 16.57 37.69 -5.50
N PHE A 480 15.37 37.51 -4.98
CA PHE A 480 14.63 36.27 -5.00
C PHE A 480 13.24 36.49 -5.60
N ASP A 481 12.72 35.48 -6.27
CA ASP A 481 11.39 35.55 -6.90
C ASP A 481 10.69 34.18 -6.88
N ASN A 482 9.37 34.18 -7.13
CA ASN A 482 8.53 33.00 -7.31
C ASN A 482 8.64 31.97 -6.17
N LEU A 483 8.59 32.41 -4.90
CA LEU A 483 8.57 31.49 -3.75
C LEU A 483 7.30 30.65 -3.77
N LYS A 484 7.42 29.38 -4.16
CA LYS A 484 6.30 28.44 -4.23
C LYS A 484 6.60 27.22 -3.39
N VAL A 485 5.71 26.92 -2.45
CA VAL A 485 5.77 25.70 -1.64
C VAL A 485 4.48 24.92 -1.74
N ILE A 486 4.62 23.63 -2.00
CA ILE A 486 3.55 22.64 -2.00
C ILE A 486 3.93 21.60 -0.93
N ALA A 487 3.02 21.30 0.02
CA ALA A 487 3.20 20.09 0.81
C ALA A 487 2.94 18.90 -0.10
N THR A 488 3.94 18.02 -0.21
CA THR A 488 3.72 16.69 -0.74
C THR A 488 3.08 15.91 0.40
N SER A 489 1.76 15.70 0.33
CA SER A 489 1.03 14.99 1.38
C SER A 489 1.75 13.69 1.75
N SER A 490 1.98 13.47 3.04
CA SER A 490 2.33 12.15 3.55
C SER A 490 1.29 11.15 3.04
N VAL A 491 1.75 9.99 2.59
CA VAL A 491 0.88 8.98 2.00
C VAL A 491 -0.11 8.46 3.05
N THR A 492 -1.35 8.95 3.03
CA THR A 492 -2.45 8.29 3.73
C THR A 492 -2.60 6.90 3.11
N PRO A 493 -2.48 5.79 3.86
CA PRO A 493 -2.59 4.46 3.29
C PRO A 493 -4.05 4.18 2.91
N THR A 494 -4.32 3.95 1.63
CA THR A 494 -5.59 3.42 1.13
C THR A 494 -5.36 2.73 -0.23
N PRO A 495 -6.22 1.79 -0.63
CA PRO A 495 -5.94 0.37 -0.48
C PRO A 495 -5.40 -0.28 -1.76
N THR A 496 -4.48 -1.23 -1.62
CA THR A 496 -4.10 -2.17 -2.69
C THR A 496 -5.36 -2.91 -3.19
N PRO A 497 -5.71 -2.82 -4.48
CA PRO A 497 -5.33 -3.94 -5.35
C PRO A 497 -5.10 -3.64 -6.85
N SER A 498 -4.14 -4.25 -7.57
CA SER A 498 -2.84 -4.81 -7.15
C SER A 498 -1.92 -4.96 -8.38
N ILE A 499 -0.67 -5.36 -8.12
CA ILE A 499 0.42 -5.45 -9.10
C ILE A 499 0.52 -6.85 -9.75
N THR A 500 0.87 -6.90 -11.04
CA THR A 500 1.39 -8.11 -11.71
C THR A 500 2.84 -8.35 -11.27
N LEU A 501 3.10 -9.45 -10.54
CA LEU A 501 4.42 -9.72 -9.98
C LEU A 501 5.45 -10.14 -11.05
N SER A 502 6.59 -9.44 -11.05
CA SER A 502 7.90 -10.08 -11.23
C SER A 502 8.50 -10.29 -9.83
N TYR A 503 8.99 -11.50 -9.54
CA TYR A 503 9.07 -12.00 -8.16
C TYR A 503 10.11 -11.32 -7.25
N ALA A 504 9.62 -10.69 -6.19
CA ALA A 504 10.25 -10.65 -4.86
C ALA A 504 9.11 -10.59 -3.82
N GLU A 505 9.06 -11.54 -2.88
CA GLU A 505 8.00 -11.64 -1.86
C GLU A 505 8.62 -11.89 -0.48
N GLY A 506 9.14 -10.86 0.18
CA GLY A 506 9.86 -11.09 1.44
C GLY A 506 10.46 -9.87 2.14
N GLY A 507 9.74 -8.74 2.16
CA GLY A 507 10.30 -7.48 2.67
C GLY A 507 11.24 -6.81 1.65
N PRO A 508 12.07 -5.82 2.06
CA PRO A 508 12.98 -5.15 1.13
C PRO A 508 13.99 -6.13 0.55
N SER A 509 14.14 -6.11 -0.77
CA SER A 509 14.72 -7.20 -1.58
C SER A 509 16.22 -7.49 -1.37
N ALA A 510 16.89 -6.79 -0.46
CA ALA A 510 18.27 -7.06 -0.05
C ALA A 510 18.40 -8.23 0.96
N LEU A 511 17.29 -8.71 1.56
CA LEU A 511 17.29 -9.66 2.68
C LEU A 511 16.47 -10.94 2.43
N ASP A 512 15.89 -11.11 1.24
CA ASP A 512 15.08 -12.27 0.86
C ASP A 512 15.92 -13.35 0.14
N PRO A 513 15.95 -14.62 0.63
CA PRO A 513 16.66 -15.72 -0.02
C PRO A 513 16.14 -16.07 -1.43
N ASP A 514 14.97 -15.58 -1.86
CA ASP A 514 14.44 -15.81 -3.23
C ASP A 514 15.39 -15.36 -4.36
N SER A 515 16.37 -14.50 -4.05
CA SER A 515 17.39 -13.95 -4.95
C SER A 515 18.58 -14.90 -5.25
N LEU A 516 18.76 -15.98 -4.49
CA LEU A 516 20.00 -16.79 -4.48
C LEU A 516 19.98 -18.06 -5.37
N GLY A 517 18.99 -18.21 -6.24
CA GLY A 517 18.93 -19.31 -7.22
C GLY A 517 18.65 -20.70 -6.62
N PHE A 518 18.05 -20.77 -5.44
CA PHE A 518 17.66 -22.04 -4.81
C PHE A 518 16.54 -22.78 -5.57
N PRO A 519 16.36 -24.10 -5.36
CA PRO A 519 15.30 -24.88 -6.00
C PRO A 519 13.90 -24.33 -5.68
N LYS A 520 13.09 -24.09 -6.71
CA LYS A 520 11.70 -23.62 -6.57
C LYS A 520 10.76 -24.66 -7.18
N PHE A 521 9.78 -25.10 -6.39
CA PHE A 521 8.72 -26.00 -6.81
C PHE A 521 7.39 -25.25 -6.82
N TYR A 522 6.69 -25.31 -7.96
CA TYR A 522 5.43 -24.61 -8.19
C TYR A 522 4.26 -25.57 -8.05
N ILE A 523 3.22 -25.14 -7.34
CA ILE A 523 2.01 -25.92 -7.10
C ILE A 523 0.79 -25.18 -7.65
N ASP A 524 -0.01 -25.85 -8.48
CA ASP A 524 -1.26 -25.36 -9.04
C ASP A 524 -2.32 -26.47 -8.89
N SER A 525 -3.30 -26.29 -8.00
CA SER A 525 -4.32 -27.32 -7.74
C SER A 525 -5.25 -27.57 -8.93
N THR A 526 -5.33 -26.63 -9.88
CA THR A 526 -6.18 -26.71 -11.07
C THR A 526 -5.45 -27.44 -12.21
N SER A 527 -4.34 -26.86 -12.69
CA SER A 527 -3.61 -27.33 -13.88
C SER A 527 -2.45 -28.29 -13.58
N GLY A 528 -2.00 -28.37 -12.33
CA GLY A 528 -0.88 -29.21 -11.93
C GLY A 528 -1.20 -30.70 -11.87
N ASN A 529 -0.12 -31.49 -11.84
CA ASN A 529 -0.12 -32.94 -11.69
C ASN A 529 1.09 -33.38 -10.85
N ASP A 530 0.88 -34.25 -9.85
CA ASP A 530 1.92 -34.69 -8.92
C ASP A 530 2.97 -35.64 -9.52
N SER A 531 2.76 -36.10 -10.76
CA SER A 531 3.79 -36.76 -11.57
C SER A 531 4.73 -35.79 -12.28
N ASN A 532 4.46 -34.48 -12.28
CA ASN A 532 5.29 -33.49 -12.95
C ASN A 532 6.61 -33.20 -12.21
N ALA A 533 7.52 -32.51 -12.88
CA ALA A 533 8.79 -32.05 -12.30
C ALA A 533 8.62 -30.97 -11.22
N GLY A 534 7.49 -30.25 -11.19
CA GLY A 534 7.25 -29.15 -10.26
C GLY A 534 7.83 -27.81 -10.73
N THR A 535 8.19 -27.68 -12.01
CA THR A 535 8.58 -26.40 -12.62
C THR A 535 7.35 -25.52 -12.84
N ILE A 536 7.54 -24.22 -13.17
CA ILE A 536 6.41 -23.30 -13.40
C ILE A 536 5.52 -23.74 -14.58
N ASP A 537 6.12 -24.33 -15.63
CA ASP A 537 5.41 -24.86 -16.80
C ASP A 537 4.82 -26.26 -16.59
N ALA A 538 5.33 -27.00 -15.59
CA ALA A 538 4.87 -28.33 -15.22
C ALA A 538 4.72 -28.44 -13.69
N PRO A 539 3.75 -27.73 -13.09
CA PRO A 539 3.59 -27.63 -11.64
C PRO A 539 3.04 -28.93 -11.03
N TRP A 540 3.32 -29.14 -9.75
CA TRP A 540 2.63 -30.13 -8.92
C TRP A 540 1.19 -29.70 -8.62
N LYS A 541 0.38 -30.61 -8.10
CA LYS A 541 -1.05 -30.38 -7.82
C LYS A 541 -1.37 -30.22 -6.33
N SER A 542 -0.82 -31.09 -5.48
CA SER A 542 -1.31 -31.28 -4.12
C SER A 542 -0.34 -30.84 -3.03
N VAL A 543 -0.88 -30.42 -1.88
CA VAL A 543 -0.09 -30.20 -0.66
C VAL A 543 0.57 -31.51 -0.19
N SER A 544 -0.05 -32.67 -0.44
CA SER A 544 0.50 -33.99 -0.12
C SER A 544 1.77 -34.32 -0.92
N LYS A 545 1.88 -33.83 -2.17
CA LYS A 545 3.13 -33.93 -2.94
C LYS A 545 4.24 -33.07 -2.32
N VAL A 546 3.89 -31.89 -1.81
CA VAL A 546 4.82 -31.01 -1.10
C VAL A 546 5.29 -31.66 0.20
N SER A 547 4.39 -32.16 1.05
CA SER A 547 4.78 -32.79 2.33
C SER A 547 5.74 -33.96 2.14
N ASN A 548 5.42 -34.86 1.19
CA ASN A 548 6.25 -36.03 0.90
C ASN A 548 7.63 -35.68 0.32
N HIS A 549 7.77 -34.54 -0.37
CA HIS A 549 9.06 -34.09 -0.91
C HIS A 549 9.86 -33.31 0.14
N ALA A 550 9.18 -32.52 0.97
CA ALA A 550 9.80 -31.57 1.90
C ALA A 550 10.74 -32.25 2.91
N GLU A 551 10.45 -33.48 3.33
CA GLU A 551 11.31 -34.29 4.22
C GLU A 551 12.75 -34.49 3.69
N THR A 552 12.95 -34.38 2.38
CA THR A 552 14.24 -34.58 1.70
C THR A 552 14.75 -33.33 0.97
N ALA A 553 14.13 -32.18 1.23
CA ALA A 553 14.43 -30.92 0.56
C ALA A 553 15.88 -30.45 0.79
N ALA A 554 16.50 -29.90 -0.25
CA ALA A 554 17.74 -29.15 -0.08
C ALA A 554 17.48 -27.85 0.70
N GLN A 555 18.43 -27.44 1.55
CA GLN A 555 18.36 -26.16 2.26
C GLN A 555 18.19 -25.00 1.26
N GLY A 556 17.29 -24.07 1.55
CA GLY A 556 16.88 -23.00 0.62
C GLY A 556 15.74 -23.37 -0.34
N THR A 557 15.19 -24.59 -0.32
CA THR A 557 14.10 -24.97 -1.24
C THR A 557 12.81 -24.15 -0.97
N HIS A 558 12.21 -23.62 -2.03
CA HIS A 558 10.95 -22.86 -1.97
C HIS A 558 9.79 -23.68 -2.58
N TYR A 559 8.69 -23.80 -1.85
CA TYR A 559 7.41 -24.38 -2.29
C TYR A 559 6.40 -23.26 -2.47
N LEU A 560 6.06 -22.96 -3.72
CA LEU A 560 5.26 -21.79 -4.08
C LEU A 560 3.87 -22.24 -4.55
N PHE A 561 2.84 -21.85 -3.81
CA PHE A 561 1.44 -22.13 -4.14
C PHE A 561 0.83 -20.98 -4.95
N LYS A 562 0.13 -21.30 -6.05
CA LYS A 562 -0.46 -20.28 -6.92
C LYS A 562 -1.59 -19.52 -6.22
N ARG A 563 -1.47 -18.19 -6.20
CA ARG A 563 -2.49 -17.23 -5.74
C ARG A 563 -3.82 -17.43 -6.49
N GLY A 564 -4.93 -17.15 -5.82
CA GLY A 564 -6.29 -17.32 -6.33
C GLY A 564 -6.83 -18.75 -6.29
N LEU A 565 -6.02 -19.74 -5.89
CA LEU A 565 -6.43 -21.15 -5.82
C LEU A 565 -6.64 -21.64 -4.38
N VAL A 566 -7.48 -22.66 -4.25
CA VAL A 566 -7.72 -23.41 -3.01
C VAL A 566 -7.03 -24.78 -3.12
N TYR A 567 -6.41 -25.21 -2.02
CA TYR A 567 -5.67 -26.46 -1.87
C TYR A 567 -6.32 -27.27 -0.75
N ALA A 568 -7.50 -27.82 -1.03
CA ALA A 568 -8.33 -28.47 -0.03
C ALA A 568 -7.64 -29.69 0.63
N ASN A 569 -7.49 -29.65 1.95
CA ASN A 569 -6.93 -30.71 2.79
C ASN A 569 -7.62 -30.69 4.16
N SER A 570 -7.84 -31.82 4.84
CA SER A 570 -8.35 -31.73 6.23
C SER A 570 -7.28 -31.16 7.17
N GLN A 571 -6.03 -31.53 6.91
CA GLN A 571 -4.80 -31.07 7.55
C GLN A 571 -3.62 -31.51 6.67
N THR A 572 -2.46 -30.87 6.78
CA THR A 572 -1.20 -31.44 6.29
C THR A 572 -0.07 -31.19 7.29
N ASP A 573 0.63 -32.28 7.59
CA ASP A 573 1.73 -32.32 8.53
C ASP A 573 3.05 -32.39 7.76
N PHE A 574 4.05 -31.67 8.28
CA PHE A 574 5.40 -31.61 7.74
C PHE A 574 6.39 -32.02 8.84
N TYR A 575 7.13 -33.10 8.62
CA TYR A 575 8.03 -33.69 9.62
C TYR A 575 9.50 -33.42 9.29
N ASN A 576 10.26 -32.93 10.27
CA ASN A 576 11.72 -32.78 10.23
C ASN A 576 12.24 -31.95 9.03
N ILE A 577 11.54 -30.86 8.69
CA ILE A 577 11.91 -29.98 7.58
C ILE A 577 13.03 -29.04 8.04
N ASN A 578 14.22 -29.14 7.44
CA ASN A 578 15.42 -28.47 7.95
C ASN A 578 16.12 -27.60 6.89
N GLY A 579 16.00 -26.28 7.04
CA GLY A 579 16.82 -25.29 6.33
C GLY A 579 18.17 -25.07 7.02
N ALA A 580 18.80 -23.96 6.71
CA ALA A 580 19.92 -23.38 7.48
C ALA A 580 19.81 -21.86 7.52
N ASP A 581 20.69 -21.21 8.29
CA ASP A 581 20.76 -19.75 8.27
C ASP A 581 21.12 -19.22 6.87
N GLY A 582 20.45 -18.15 6.45
CA GLY A 582 20.46 -17.66 5.06
C GLY A 582 19.88 -18.63 4.00
N LYS A 583 19.41 -19.84 4.37
CA LYS A 583 18.93 -20.89 3.46
C LYS A 583 17.65 -21.56 4.00
N ARG A 584 16.63 -20.75 4.23
CA ARG A 584 15.36 -21.18 4.81
C ARG A 584 14.58 -22.07 3.85
N ILE A 585 13.83 -23.05 4.36
CA ILE A 585 12.80 -23.72 3.55
C ILE A 585 11.57 -22.81 3.56
N VAL A 586 11.12 -22.39 2.38
CA VAL A 586 10.03 -21.42 2.22
C VAL A 586 8.76 -22.14 1.76
N PHE A 587 7.66 -21.89 2.45
CA PHE A 587 6.30 -22.21 2.02
C PHE A 587 5.63 -20.87 1.71
N GLY A 588 5.49 -20.56 0.41
CA GLY A 588 5.20 -19.23 -0.11
C GLY A 588 4.14 -19.23 -1.20
N ALA A 589 3.94 -18.06 -1.83
CA ALA A 589 2.98 -17.89 -2.92
C ALA A 589 3.68 -17.63 -4.28
N TYR A 590 2.93 -17.71 -5.38
CA TYR A 590 3.31 -17.14 -6.68
C TYR A 590 2.07 -16.74 -7.51
N GLY A 591 2.27 -16.01 -8.61
CA GLY A 591 1.20 -15.38 -9.38
C GLY A 591 0.97 -13.92 -8.97
N PRO A 592 0.00 -13.22 -9.57
CA PRO A 592 -0.16 -11.78 -9.39
C PRO A 592 -0.80 -11.43 -8.03
N LEU A 593 -0.46 -10.25 -7.47
CA LEU A 593 -1.01 -9.79 -6.19
C LEU A 593 -2.50 -9.43 -6.25
N ILE A 594 -3.11 -9.37 -7.45
CA ILE A 594 -4.58 -9.19 -7.62
C ILE A 594 -5.35 -10.44 -7.23
N ALA A 595 -4.69 -11.61 -7.27
CA ALA A 595 -5.27 -12.85 -6.83
C ALA A 595 -5.05 -13.01 -5.31
N SER A 596 -6.09 -13.49 -4.62
CA SER A 596 -6.04 -13.77 -3.19
C SER A 596 -4.87 -14.70 -2.83
N LYS A 597 -4.42 -14.64 -1.58
CA LYS A 597 -3.40 -15.58 -1.07
C LYS A 597 -3.87 -17.03 -1.31
N PRO A 598 -2.97 -17.96 -1.70
CA PRO A 598 -3.33 -19.37 -1.88
C PRO A 598 -3.96 -19.91 -0.59
N ARG A 599 -5.14 -20.52 -0.70
CA ARG A 599 -5.90 -20.97 0.47
C ARG A 599 -5.63 -22.44 0.78
N LEU A 600 -4.98 -22.69 1.90
CA LEU A 600 -4.76 -23.99 2.51
C LEU A 600 -5.67 -24.11 3.75
N ASP A 601 -5.96 -25.32 4.20
CA ASP A 601 -6.65 -25.53 5.48
C ASP A 601 -5.65 -25.48 6.65
N ASN A 602 -5.43 -26.57 7.37
CA ASN A 602 -4.53 -26.61 8.53
C ASN A 602 -3.13 -27.10 8.10
N ILE A 603 -2.08 -26.35 8.40
CA ILE A 603 -0.67 -26.77 8.19
C ILE A 603 0.08 -26.89 9.52
N GLN A 604 0.76 -28.01 9.75
CA GLN A 604 1.50 -28.28 10.99
C GLN A 604 2.94 -28.72 10.71
N PHE A 605 3.90 -28.16 11.46
CA PHE A 605 5.32 -28.47 11.36
C PHE A 605 5.83 -29.13 12.63
N TYR A 606 6.50 -30.26 12.51
CA TYR A 606 7.02 -31.08 13.61
C TYR A 606 8.55 -31.20 13.48
N GLY A 607 9.30 -30.73 14.47
CA GLY A 607 10.76 -30.90 14.55
C GLY A 607 11.58 -30.24 13.44
N GLY A 608 11.07 -29.19 12.79
CA GLY A 608 11.80 -28.49 11.71
C GLY A 608 12.71 -27.35 12.19
N THR A 609 13.64 -26.89 11.35
CA THR A 609 14.41 -25.68 11.63
C THR A 609 14.62 -24.78 10.41
N TYR A 610 14.83 -23.48 10.64
CA TYR A 610 15.02 -22.46 9.61
C TYR A 610 13.91 -22.48 8.53
N LEU A 611 12.67 -22.37 8.98
CA LEU A 611 11.50 -22.31 8.11
C LEU A 611 11.08 -20.85 7.83
N MET A 612 10.38 -20.64 6.73
CA MET A 612 9.59 -19.45 6.48
C MET A 612 8.23 -19.85 5.90
N ILE A 613 7.15 -19.39 6.52
CA ILE A 613 5.77 -19.60 6.09
C ILE A 613 5.22 -18.23 5.78
N ARG A 614 4.98 -17.93 4.50
CA ARG A 614 4.64 -16.58 4.06
C ARG A 614 3.60 -16.51 2.96
N ASP A 615 2.88 -15.40 2.92
CA ASP A 615 1.95 -15.06 1.84
C ASP A 615 0.79 -16.05 1.63
N LEU A 616 0.52 -16.95 2.58
CA LEU A 616 -0.55 -17.95 2.51
C LEU A 616 -1.84 -17.44 3.14
N HIS A 617 -2.97 -18.04 2.77
CA HIS A 617 -4.21 -18.02 3.55
C HIS A 617 -4.39 -19.40 4.18
N CYS A 618 -4.34 -19.51 5.50
CA CYS A 618 -4.52 -20.77 6.22
C CYS A 618 -5.74 -20.73 7.15
N LYS A 619 -6.33 -21.88 7.47
CA LYS A 619 -7.24 -22.00 8.62
C LYS A 619 -6.49 -21.99 9.94
N GLN A 620 -5.35 -22.69 9.97
CA GLN A 620 -4.47 -22.78 11.13
C GLN A 620 -3.03 -23.01 10.67
N ILE A 621 -2.07 -22.35 11.34
CA ILE A 621 -0.63 -22.59 11.17
C ILE A 621 -0.06 -23.05 12.52
N VAL A 622 0.59 -24.22 12.54
CA VAL A 622 1.17 -24.78 13.77
C VAL A 622 2.65 -25.10 13.60
N VAL A 623 3.46 -24.69 14.56
CA VAL A 623 4.86 -25.14 14.70
C VAL A 623 5.02 -25.87 16.04
N ARG A 624 5.59 -27.07 16.04
CA ARG A 624 5.64 -27.87 17.28
C ARG A 624 6.79 -28.86 17.35
N SER A 625 6.93 -29.49 18.52
CA SER A 625 7.84 -30.62 18.79
C SER A 625 9.30 -30.31 18.44
N GLY A 626 9.86 -29.25 19.02
CA GLY A 626 11.23 -28.81 18.78
C GLY A 626 11.43 -27.93 17.55
N THR A 627 10.35 -27.56 16.83
CA THR A 627 10.45 -26.68 15.66
C THR A 627 11.06 -25.33 16.05
N SER A 628 12.08 -24.86 15.35
CA SER A 628 12.83 -23.65 15.74
C SER A 628 13.27 -22.76 14.58
N HIS A 629 13.66 -21.52 14.91
CA HIS A 629 14.16 -20.54 13.94
C HIS A 629 13.17 -20.28 12.80
N THR A 630 11.86 -20.32 13.07
CA THR A 630 10.80 -20.23 12.06
C THR A 630 10.24 -18.81 11.98
N ILE A 631 10.08 -18.31 10.75
CA ILE A 631 9.38 -17.05 10.47
C ILE A 631 7.99 -17.37 9.92
N ILE A 632 6.95 -16.79 10.53
CA ILE A 632 5.56 -16.82 10.04
C ILE A 632 5.22 -15.38 9.67
N TYR A 633 5.21 -15.05 8.38
CA TYR A 633 5.20 -13.66 7.89
C TYR A 633 4.12 -13.37 6.84
N ASN A 634 3.39 -12.27 6.98
CA ASN A 634 2.39 -11.85 5.98
C ASN A 634 1.41 -12.97 5.58
N ASN A 635 0.95 -13.80 6.52
CA ASN A 635 -0.13 -14.75 6.26
C ASN A 635 -1.49 -14.11 6.60
N GLU A 636 -2.53 -14.61 5.95
CA GLU A 636 -3.91 -14.46 6.40
C GLU A 636 -4.30 -15.76 7.13
N VAL A 637 -4.88 -15.65 8.32
CA VAL A 637 -5.33 -16.82 9.09
C VAL A 637 -6.77 -16.65 9.52
N SER A 638 -7.67 -17.46 8.95
CA SER A 638 -9.09 -17.42 9.27
C SER A 638 -9.80 -18.76 9.04
N GLY A 639 -10.57 -19.18 10.05
CA GLY A 639 -11.22 -20.48 10.07
C GLY A 639 -11.79 -20.84 11.44
N GLN A 640 -12.95 -21.51 11.44
CA GLN A 640 -13.63 -21.92 12.68
C GLN A 640 -13.10 -23.28 13.18
N GLY A 641 -12.98 -23.45 14.49
CA GLY A 641 -12.75 -24.76 15.13
C GLY A 641 -11.38 -25.01 15.78
N LYS A 642 -10.40 -24.11 15.67
CA LYS A 642 -9.01 -24.26 16.17
C LYS A 642 -8.38 -22.89 16.49
N GLN A 643 -7.22 -22.90 17.15
CA GLN A 643 -6.36 -21.71 17.29
C GLN A 643 -5.83 -21.22 15.94
N GLY A 644 -5.49 -19.94 15.81
CA GLY A 644 -5.01 -19.35 14.56
C GLY A 644 -3.56 -19.71 14.24
N ILE A 645 -2.61 -19.10 14.95
CA ILE A 645 -1.19 -19.44 14.88
C ILE A 645 -0.75 -20.03 16.22
N ALA A 646 -0.21 -21.24 16.20
CA ALA A 646 0.12 -21.98 17.41
C ALA A 646 1.56 -22.49 17.43
N ALA A 647 2.23 -22.36 18.58
CA ALA A 647 3.58 -22.86 18.81
C ALA A 647 3.62 -23.71 20.09
N PHE A 648 3.98 -25.01 19.98
CA PHE A 648 3.89 -25.96 21.10
C PHE A 648 5.12 -26.86 21.27
N LYS A 649 5.42 -27.30 22.50
CA LYS A 649 6.48 -28.32 22.80
C LYS A 649 7.87 -27.95 22.26
N ARG A 650 8.71 -27.34 23.09
CA ARG A 650 10.15 -27.08 22.82
C ARG A 650 10.45 -26.19 21.60
N VAL A 651 9.46 -25.42 21.15
CA VAL A 651 9.64 -24.41 20.11
C VAL A 651 10.60 -23.32 20.59
N ASN A 652 11.43 -22.78 19.70
CA ASN A 652 12.47 -21.80 20.03
C ASN A 652 12.67 -20.84 18.85
N HIS A 653 13.04 -19.57 19.09
CA HIS A 653 13.38 -18.62 18.01
C HIS A 653 12.24 -18.46 16.96
N ILE A 654 10.97 -18.46 17.39
CA ILE A 654 9.81 -18.29 16.49
C ILE A 654 9.50 -16.81 16.35
N SER A 655 9.37 -16.34 15.10
CA SER A 655 9.00 -14.95 14.76
C SER A 655 7.67 -14.94 14.00
N ILE A 656 6.62 -14.40 14.62
CA ILE A 656 5.28 -14.23 14.05
C ILE A 656 5.12 -12.75 13.71
N VAL A 657 5.21 -12.39 12.42
CA VAL A 657 5.42 -11.00 11.98
C VAL A 657 4.41 -10.56 10.92
N SER A 658 3.75 -9.42 11.10
CA SER A 658 2.86 -8.78 10.10
C SER A 658 1.77 -9.71 9.52
N ASN A 659 1.24 -10.66 10.31
CA ASN A 659 0.13 -11.52 9.89
C ASN A 659 -1.22 -10.85 10.17
N TYR A 660 -2.24 -11.22 9.40
CA TYR A 660 -3.63 -10.80 9.61
C TYR A 660 -4.47 -12.02 10.04
N LEU A 661 -5.02 -11.97 11.26
CA LEU A 661 -5.79 -13.06 11.85
C LEU A 661 -7.22 -12.58 12.14
N HIS A 662 -8.23 -13.28 11.65
CA HIS A 662 -9.64 -12.91 11.82
C HIS A 662 -10.55 -14.14 11.76
N ASP A 663 -11.76 -14.07 12.32
CA ASP A 663 -12.77 -15.16 12.26
C ASP A 663 -12.24 -16.55 12.68
N VAL A 664 -11.21 -16.56 13.52
CA VAL A 664 -10.68 -17.73 14.22
C VAL A 664 -11.63 -17.98 15.39
N ALA A 665 -12.57 -18.93 15.30
CA ALA A 665 -13.56 -19.13 16.37
C ALA A 665 -13.93 -20.59 16.64
N TYR A 666 -13.79 -20.94 17.91
CA TYR A 666 -14.63 -21.87 18.67
C TYR A 666 -14.45 -21.53 20.16
N SER A 667 -15.42 -21.87 21.01
CA SER A 667 -15.39 -21.49 22.44
C SER A 667 -14.14 -22.02 23.16
N GLY A 668 -13.30 -21.11 23.67
CA GLY A 668 -12.11 -21.44 24.47
C GLY A 668 -10.85 -21.75 23.67
N GLU A 669 -10.63 -21.08 22.53
CA GLU A 669 -9.40 -21.22 21.71
C GLU A 669 -8.78 -19.84 21.42
N ASP A 670 -7.46 -19.71 21.58
CA ASP A 670 -6.72 -18.45 21.37
C ASP A 670 -6.43 -18.15 19.90
N VAL A 671 -6.22 -16.87 19.57
CA VAL A 671 -5.90 -16.47 18.18
C VAL A 671 -4.41 -16.69 17.85
N ILE A 672 -3.50 -16.29 18.74
CA ILE A 672 -2.09 -16.70 18.73
C ILE A 672 -1.73 -17.35 20.06
N VAL A 673 -1.14 -18.54 20.04
CA VAL A 673 -0.78 -19.31 21.25
C VAL A 673 0.65 -19.82 21.24
N LEU A 674 1.38 -19.61 22.34
CA LEU A 674 2.71 -20.17 22.61
C LEU A 674 2.65 -20.91 23.96
N HIS A 675 2.33 -22.21 23.96
CA HIS A 675 2.07 -23.02 25.17
C HIS A 675 2.81 -24.36 25.21
N ALA A 676 2.84 -25.00 26.38
CA ALA A 676 3.01 -26.45 26.48
C ALA A 676 1.71 -27.16 26.02
N GLU A 677 1.82 -28.24 25.23
CA GLU A 677 0.63 -28.91 24.65
C GLU A 677 -0.15 -29.81 25.65
N SER A 678 0.18 -29.75 26.94
CA SER A 678 -0.44 -30.61 27.96
C SER A 678 -0.39 -29.98 29.36
N TRP A 679 -1.56 -29.84 29.97
CA TRP A 679 -1.79 -29.45 31.37
C TRP A 679 -1.28 -30.46 32.42
N VAL A 680 -0.41 -31.41 32.03
CA VAL A 680 0.07 -32.49 32.91
C VAL A 680 1.50 -32.18 33.34
N GLN A 681 1.63 -31.88 34.62
CA GLN A 681 2.80 -31.28 35.30
C GLN A 681 4.02 -32.23 35.45
N SER A 682 4.44 -32.93 34.38
CA SER A 682 5.50 -33.93 34.45
C SER A 682 6.51 -33.87 33.30
N THR A 683 7.75 -33.51 33.67
CA THR A 683 9.02 -33.52 32.90
C THR A 683 9.29 -32.32 31.97
N TYR A 684 10.58 -31.93 31.89
CA TYR A 684 11.19 -30.91 31.00
C TYR A 684 11.04 -31.19 29.49
N GLU A 685 10.08 -32.04 29.09
CA GLU A 685 9.87 -32.44 27.70
C GLU A 685 8.89 -31.56 26.92
N TYR A 686 8.18 -30.66 27.62
CA TYR A 686 7.00 -29.98 27.08
C TYR A 686 7.06 -28.44 27.07
N ASP A 687 8.01 -27.82 27.78
CA ASP A 687 8.13 -26.36 27.90
C ASP A 687 8.30 -25.65 26.55
N ILE A 688 7.81 -24.41 26.44
CA ILE A 688 8.22 -23.51 25.36
C ILE A 688 9.64 -23.00 25.63
N GLY A 689 10.41 -22.78 24.57
CA GLY A 689 11.76 -22.27 24.68
C GLY A 689 11.83 -20.75 24.67
N SER A 690 12.96 -20.26 24.16
CA SER A 690 13.38 -18.88 24.28
C SER A 690 13.36 -18.14 22.94
N HIS A 691 13.49 -16.82 23.02
CA HIS A 691 13.76 -15.93 21.88
C HIS A 691 12.57 -15.77 20.92
N HIS A 692 11.36 -15.61 21.44
CA HIS A 692 10.16 -15.48 20.62
C HIS A 692 9.84 -14.02 20.27
N TRP A 693 9.33 -13.79 19.06
CA TRP A 693 8.88 -12.48 18.59
C TRP A 693 7.46 -12.60 18.02
N ILE A 694 6.56 -11.74 18.49
CA ILE A 694 5.18 -11.58 17.99
C ILE A 694 5.01 -10.09 17.67
N MET A 695 5.08 -9.73 16.40
CA MET A 695 5.31 -8.35 15.98
C MET A 695 4.39 -7.88 14.83
N ASP A 696 3.83 -6.67 14.94
CA ASP A 696 3.02 -6.01 13.89
C ASP A 696 1.84 -6.85 13.36
N ASN A 697 1.40 -7.87 14.11
CA ASN A 697 0.25 -8.67 13.71
C ASN A 697 -1.04 -7.87 13.92
N THR A 698 -2.01 -8.09 13.04
CA THR A 698 -3.34 -7.48 13.10
C THR A 698 -4.36 -8.57 13.39
N ILE A 699 -5.00 -8.49 14.55
CA ILE A 699 -5.81 -9.56 15.14
C ILE A 699 -7.25 -9.05 15.35
N MET A 700 -8.21 -9.72 14.74
CA MET A 700 -9.65 -9.53 14.94
C MET A 700 -10.21 -10.75 15.66
N MET A 701 -10.34 -10.66 16.98
CA MET A 701 -10.91 -11.71 17.81
C MET A 701 -12.42 -11.75 17.59
N SER A 702 -12.97 -12.96 17.47
CA SER A 702 -14.34 -13.22 17.07
C SER A 702 -15.14 -13.90 18.19
N GLY A 703 -16.39 -14.25 17.92
CA GLY A 703 -17.29 -14.90 18.89
C GLY A 703 -16.79 -16.26 19.35
N GLY A 704 -16.19 -16.35 20.54
CA GLY A 704 -15.74 -17.62 21.14
C GLY A 704 -14.26 -17.71 21.51
N ASN A 705 -13.39 -16.79 21.05
CA ASN A 705 -11.97 -16.85 21.42
C ASN A 705 -11.79 -16.74 22.95
N GLU A 706 -10.75 -17.37 23.50
CA GLU A 706 -10.29 -17.10 24.86
C GLU A 706 -9.40 -15.84 24.84
N ASP A 707 -8.14 -15.94 24.44
CA ASP A 707 -7.24 -14.79 24.34
C ASP A 707 -6.80 -14.44 22.91
N GLY A 708 -6.41 -13.17 22.72
CA GLY A 708 -5.92 -12.68 21.41
C GLY A 708 -4.49 -13.13 21.13
N ILE A 709 -3.63 -13.02 22.14
CA ILE A 709 -2.30 -13.61 22.21
C ILE A 709 -2.18 -14.22 23.61
N ASP A 710 -1.98 -15.53 23.72
CA ASP A 710 -1.58 -16.17 24.98
C ASP A 710 -0.15 -16.75 24.85
N ILE A 711 0.71 -16.39 25.80
CA ILE A 711 2.03 -16.98 26.00
C ILE A 711 2.09 -17.51 27.44
N CYS A 712 2.20 -18.82 27.64
CA CYS A 712 2.22 -19.45 28.96
C CYS A 712 3.17 -20.65 28.99
N SER A 713 3.91 -20.82 30.09
CA SER A 713 4.85 -21.92 30.27
C SER A 713 4.68 -22.58 31.64
N GLU A 714 3.90 -23.64 31.71
CA GLU A 714 3.53 -24.27 32.98
C GLU A 714 4.66 -25.10 33.62
N HIS A 715 5.51 -24.49 34.46
CA HIS A 715 6.55 -25.24 35.18
C HIS A 715 6.71 -24.89 36.67
N GLY A 716 7.04 -25.91 37.47
CA GLY A 716 7.15 -25.80 38.94
C GLY A 716 8.56 -25.59 39.52
N SER A 717 9.65 -25.82 38.76
CA SER A 717 11.03 -25.71 39.28
C SER A 717 11.91 -24.71 38.52
N SER A 718 12.83 -24.08 39.25
CA SER A 718 13.48 -22.79 38.95
C SER A 718 14.76 -22.83 38.10
N ASN A 719 15.15 -23.96 37.52
CA ASN A 719 16.56 -24.15 37.17
C ASN A 719 16.95 -23.94 35.69
N ASP A 720 16.01 -23.85 34.73
CA ASP A 720 16.30 -23.70 33.29
C ASP A 720 15.20 -22.92 32.53
N ARG A 721 14.75 -21.75 33.01
CA ARG A 721 13.48 -21.10 32.56
C ARG A 721 13.62 -19.76 31.82
N ALA A 722 14.68 -19.60 31.03
CA ALA A 722 15.01 -18.38 30.27
C ALA A 722 14.05 -18.07 29.10
N ILE A 723 12.75 -17.93 29.38
CA ILE A 723 11.73 -17.59 28.38
C ILE A 723 11.79 -16.09 28.15
N ASP A 724 12.43 -15.76 27.02
CA ASP A 724 12.50 -14.44 26.40
C ASP A 724 11.44 -14.35 25.28
N PHE A 725 10.50 -13.40 25.40
CA PHE A 725 9.64 -13.00 24.29
C PHE A 725 9.43 -11.49 24.16
N LYS A 726 9.16 -11.09 22.91
CA LYS A 726 8.85 -9.73 22.48
C LYS A 726 7.46 -9.72 21.84
N VAL A 727 6.49 -9.07 22.49
CA VAL A 727 5.14 -8.81 21.96
C VAL A 727 5.05 -7.33 21.60
N ILE A 728 5.22 -7.01 20.32
CA ILE A 728 5.56 -5.65 19.90
C ILE A 728 4.69 -5.13 18.74
N GLY A 729 4.08 -3.95 18.91
CA GLY A 729 3.40 -3.22 17.84
C GLY A 729 2.17 -3.89 17.23
N ASN A 730 1.64 -4.95 17.87
CA ASN A 730 0.45 -5.65 17.38
C ASN A 730 -0.81 -4.79 17.54
N ARG A 731 -1.82 -5.00 16.69
CA ARG A 731 -3.12 -4.30 16.71
C ARG A 731 -4.23 -5.33 16.93
N ILE A 732 -4.91 -5.31 18.07
CA ILE A 732 -5.79 -6.41 18.52
C ILE A 732 -7.18 -5.88 18.90
N MET A 733 -8.20 -6.25 18.13
CA MET A 733 -9.60 -5.90 18.37
C MET A 733 -10.41 -7.10 18.89
N ALA A 734 -11.00 -6.97 20.07
CA ALA A 734 -12.01 -7.89 20.59
C ALA A 734 -13.42 -7.42 20.21
N GLN A 735 -14.06 -8.09 19.23
CA GLN A 735 -15.32 -7.60 18.68
C GLN A 735 -16.45 -7.48 19.72
N PRO A 736 -17.36 -6.49 19.64
CA PRO A 736 -18.36 -6.22 20.70
C PRO A 736 -19.28 -7.39 21.10
N ASN A 737 -19.45 -8.40 20.24
CA ASN A 737 -20.27 -9.59 20.46
C ASN A 737 -19.43 -10.85 20.75
N SER A 738 -18.16 -10.70 21.13
CA SER A 738 -17.17 -11.79 21.22
C SER A 738 -17.52 -12.90 22.22
N GLY A 739 -18.40 -12.64 23.19
CA GLY A 739 -19.10 -13.64 24.02
C GLY A 739 -18.24 -14.34 25.07
N ASP A 740 -16.98 -14.67 24.74
CA ASP A 740 -16.05 -15.47 25.55
C ASP A 740 -14.62 -14.93 25.68
N THR A 741 -14.28 -13.82 25.01
CA THR A 741 -12.91 -13.29 25.02
C THR A 741 -12.47 -12.77 26.37
N ASN A 742 -11.50 -13.45 26.99
CA ASN A 742 -10.94 -13.11 28.28
C ASN A 742 -9.99 -11.91 28.14
N ASN A 743 -8.88 -12.03 27.42
CA ASN A 743 -7.84 -11.01 27.32
C ASN A 743 -7.40 -10.73 25.87
N ALA A 744 -7.04 -9.49 25.54
CA ALA A 744 -6.46 -9.20 24.22
C ALA A 744 -4.98 -9.61 24.14
N VAL A 745 -4.24 -9.50 25.24
CA VAL A 745 -2.91 -10.08 25.44
C VAL A 745 -2.84 -10.72 26.83
N GLN A 746 -2.60 -12.02 26.89
CA GLN A 746 -2.23 -12.75 28.10
C GLN A 746 -0.77 -13.19 28.00
N ILE A 747 -0.02 -12.90 29.06
CA ILE A 747 1.35 -13.38 29.26
C ILE A 747 1.36 -14.04 30.63
N GLY A 748 1.20 -15.36 30.59
CA GLY A 748 0.97 -16.24 31.71
C GLY A 748 2.21 -16.51 32.55
N HIS A 749 2.18 -17.65 33.23
CA HIS A 749 3.02 -17.87 34.39
C HIS A 749 4.45 -18.19 33.95
N TRP A 750 5.42 -17.72 34.75
CA TRP A 750 6.81 -18.19 34.73
C TRP A 750 7.66 -17.81 33.51
N SER A 751 7.51 -16.57 33.00
CA SER A 751 8.47 -15.99 32.05
C SER A 751 9.60 -15.24 32.76
N GLU A 752 10.83 -15.35 32.24
CA GLU A 752 11.98 -14.63 32.80
C GLU A 752 12.15 -13.22 32.20
N LYS A 753 11.94 -13.08 30.88
CA LYS A 753 12.20 -11.83 30.15
C LYS A 753 11.07 -11.51 29.16
N ALA A 754 10.51 -10.32 29.27
CA ALA A 754 9.33 -9.92 28.52
C ALA A 754 9.43 -8.46 28.06
N TRP A 755 9.24 -8.22 26.76
CA TRP A 755 9.04 -6.88 26.22
C TRP A 755 7.65 -6.80 25.60
N VAL A 756 6.77 -6.00 26.20
CA VAL A 756 5.40 -5.76 25.72
C VAL A 756 5.31 -4.29 25.33
N MET A 757 5.48 -3.99 24.05
CA MET A 757 5.76 -2.60 23.63
C MET A 757 4.96 -2.16 22.42
N GLY A 758 4.43 -0.94 22.44
CA GLY A 758 3.77 -0.34 21.29
C GLY A 758 2.46 -1.01 20.86
N ASN A 759 1.96 -2.03 21.55
CA ASN A 759 0.75 -2.74 21.13
C ASN A 759 -0.46 -1.81 21.28
N ILE A 760 -1.38 -1.91 20.34
CA ILE A 760 -2.67 -1.23 20.37
C ILE A 760 -3.74 -2.31 20.56
N THR A 761 -4.62 -2.12 21.52
CA THR A 761 -5.68 -3.07 21.85
C THR A 761 -7.00 -2.32 22.02
N GLY A 762 -8.11 -2.89 21.53
CA GLY A 762 -9.43 -2.29 21.69
C GLY A 762 -10.56 -3.30 21.70
N GLY A 763 -11.76 -2.86 22.12
CA GLY A 763 -12.98 -3.68 22.02
C GLY A 763 -13.63 -4.03 23.35
N ASN A 764 -14.10 -5.28 23.46
CA ASN A 764 -14.80 -5.81 24.64
C ASN A 764 -14.16 -7.12 25.13
N THR A 765 -13.55 -7.10 26.32
CA THR A 765 -13.00 -8.27 27.03
C THR A 765 -13.80 -8.57 28.30
N LYS A 766 -13.85 -9.84 28.68
CA LYS A 766 -14.34 -10.31 29.98
C LYS A 766 -13.35 -10.07 31.11
N GLU A 767 -12.06 -10.07 30.81
CA GLU A 767 -10.98 -9.81 31.77
C GLU A 767 -10.16 -8.59 31.31
N ASP A 768 -8.83 -8.67 31.37
CA ASP A 768 -7.94 -7.54 31.15
C ASP A 768 -7.69 -7.33 29.64
N SER A 769 -7.49 -6.10 29.18
CA SER A 769 -6.94 -5.90 27.82
C SER A 769 -5.50 -6.42 27.73
N MET A 770 -4.71 -6.27 28.79
CA MET A 770 -3.37 -6.85 28.89
C MET A 770 -3.17 -7.42 30.29
N ARG A 771 -2.94 -8.73 30.37
CA ARG A 771 -2.65 -9.46 31.60
C ARG A 771 -1.21 -9.96 31.57
N LEU A 772 -0.35 -9.34 32.36
CA LEU A 772 1.10 -9.57 32.33
C LEU A 772 1.56 -10.12 33.69
N GLY A 773 1.93 -11.40 33.74
CA GLY A 773 2.29 -12.11 34.97
C GLY A 773 1.22 -13.12 35.42
N PRO A 774 1.45 -13.85 36.52
CA PRO A 774 0.68 -15.04 36.85
C PRO A 774 -0.77 -14.74 37.25
N TRP A 775 -1.65 -15.73 37.03
CA TRP A 775 -3.10 -15.60 37.11
C TRP A 775 -3.63 -15.30 38.50
N GLN A 776 -3.04 -15.88 39.54
CA GLN A 776 -3.58 -15.82 40.91
C GLN A 776 -2.82 -14.84 41.81
N ASP A 777 -3.56 -13.90 42.41
CA ASP A 777 -3.10 -13.00 43.47
C ASP A 777 -2.52 -13.74 44.71
N SER A 778 -2.82 -15.03 44.89
CA SER A 778 -2.28 -15.88 45.95
C SER A 778 -0.87 -16.42 45.65
N TRP A 779 -0.36 -16.24 44.42
CA TRP A 779 0.98 -16.67 44.00
C TRP A 779 2.01 -15.54 44.13
N LYS A 780 1.67 -14.45 44.84
CA LYS A 780 2.60 -13.41 45.28
C LYS A 780 3.71 -14.05 46.12
N GLY A 781 4.96 -13.80 45.75
CA GLY A 781 6.13 -14.35 46.46
C GLY A 781 6.91 -15.43 45.70
N VAL A 782 6.51 -15.82 44.48
CA VAL A 782 7.39 -16.60 43.57
C VAL A 782 8.44 -15.68 42.92
N THR A 783 9.25 -15.07 43.79
CA THR A 783 10.11 -13.89 43.57
C THR A 783 11.36 -14.14 42.73
N GLU A 784 11.61 -15.38 42.29
CA GLU A 784 12.85 -15.77 41.59
C GLU A 784 12.75 -15.77 40.06
N ILE A 785 11.55 -15.59 39.49
CA ILE A 785 11.32 -15.94 38.07
C ILE A 785 11.18 -14.71 37.17
N ALA A 786 10.50 -13.65 37.57
CA ALA A 786 10.41 -12.43 36.77
C ALA A 786 11.67 -11.55 36.93
N GLN A 787 12.63 -11.66 36.01
CA GLN A 787 13.90 -10.93 36.07
C GLN A 787 13.85 -9.60 35.30
N HIS A 788 13.22 -9.58 34.12
CA HIS A 788 13.18 -8.37 33.28
C HIS A 788 11.88 -8.25 32.48
N TYR A 789 10.94 -7.46 32.99
CA TYR A 789 9.74 -7.06 32.25
C TYR A 789 9.85 -5.58 31.83
N GLN A 790 9.66 -5.29 30.54
CA GLN A 790 9.59 -3.95 29.98
C GLN A 790 8.24 -3.77 29.27
N VAL A 791 7.41 -2.86 29.78
CA VAL A 791 6.06 -2.60 29.28
C VAL A 791 5.94 -1.13 28.92
N SER A 792 6.06 -0.78 27.64
CA SER A 792 6.12 0.63 27.23
C SER A 792 5.42 1.00 25.94
N GLY A 793 4.71 2.13 25.94
CA GLY A 793 4.07 2.68 24.74
C GLY A 793 2.83 1.91 24.28
N ASN A 794 2.20 1.10 25.15
CA ASN A 794 0.99 0.35 24.80
C ASN A 794 -0.27 1.21 24.97
N ALA A 795 -1.20 1.13 24.02
CA ALA A 795 -2.45 1.89 23.99
C ALA A 795 -3.66 0.93 24.06
N SER A 796 -4.55 1.13 25.02
CA SER A 796 -5.71 0.26 25.26
C SER A 796 -7.01 1.08 25.31
N PHE A 797 -8.05 0.64 24.59
CA PHE A 797 -9.37 1.30 24.57
C PHE A 797 -10.54 0.30 24.66
N PHE A 798 -10.94 -0.05 25.89
CA PHE A 798 -11.94 -1.10 26.15
C PHE A 798 -13.18 -0.61 26.90
N ASN A 799 -14.30 -1.25 26.58
CA ASN A 799 -15.61 -1.08 27.24
C ASN A 799 -16.01 -2.38 27.99
N GLY A 800 -15.02 -3.06 28.58
CA GLY A 800 -15.23 -4.30 29.34
C GLY A 800 -16.09 -4.06 30.59
N THR A 801 -16.86 -5.08 30.98
CA THR A 801 -17.74 -5.02 32.15
C THR A 801 -17.11 -5.51 33.46
N ALA A 802 -15.88 -6.02 33.43
CA ALA A 802 -15.15 -6.51 34.61
C ALA A 802 -13.72 -5.96 34.69
N GLY A 803 -13.00 -6.36 35.75
CA GLY A 803 -11.93 -5.56 36.33
C GLY A 803 -10.61 -5.46 35.54
N ALA A 804 -10.00 -4.26 35.64
CA ALA A 804 -8.64 -3.89 35.25
C ALA A 804 -8.28 -4.06 33.77
N ASN A 805 -8.17 -2.96 33.02
CA ASN A 805 -7.85 -3.10 31.59
C ASN A 805 -6.36 -3.41 31.34
N ILE A 806 -5.45 -2.98 32.21
CA ILE A 806 -4.06 -3.43 32.18
C ILE A 806 -3.71 -3.90 33.60
N ARG A 807 -3.43 -5.20 33.71
CA ARG A 807 -3.04 -5.89 34.95
C ARG A 807 -1.61 -6.35 34.85
N ILE A 808 -0.81 -5.92 35.81
CA ILE A 808 0.60 -6.27 35.89
C ILE A 808 0.89 -6.89 37.25
N ASN A 809 1.47 -8.09 37.24
CA ASN A 809 1.74 -8.93 38.40
C ASN A 809 3.17 -9.47 38.33
N PHE A 810 4.17 -8.64 38.65
CA PHE A 810 5.57 -9.05 38.75
C PHE A 810 6.33 -8.16 39.73
N ASP A 811 7.50 -8.65 40.18
CA ASP A 811 8.28 -8.02 41.25
C ASP A 811 9.35 -7.06 40.69
N HIS A 812 10.02 -7.43 39.59
CA HIS A 812 11.03 -6.60 38.93
C HIS A 812 10.60 -6.25 37.51
N GLY A 813 10.50 -4.95 37.21
CA GLY A 813 10.13 -4.49 35.87
C GLY A 813 10.05 -2.98 35.71
N LYS A 814 9.86 -2.57 34.46
CA LYS A 814 9.90 -1.21 33.94
C LYS A 814 8.61 -0.93 33.17
N VAL A 815 7.79 0.02 33.65
CA VAL A 815 6.48 0.30 33.04
C VAL A 815 6.32 1.80 32.76
N PHE A 816 6.39 2.16 31.48
CA PHE A 816 6.53 3.56 31.04
C PHE A 816 5.57 3.94 29.92
N HIS A 817 5.01 5.15 29.95
CA HIS A 817 4.34 5.75 28.79
C HIS A 817 3.20 4.91 28.18
N ASN A 818 2.43 4.18 28.99
CA ASN A 818 1.25 3.43 28.52
C ASN A 818 -0.02 4.26 28.69
N THR A 819 -0.96 4.13 27.74
CA THR A 819 -2.21 4.91 27.70
C THR A 819 -3.41 3.98 27.78
N LEU A 820 -4.34 4.29 28.69
CA LEU A 820 -5.59 3.54 28.85
C LEU A 820 -6.81 4.47 28.79
N LEU A 821 -7.65 4.26 27.77
CA LEU A 821 -8.95 4.91 27.62
C LEU A 821 -10.06 3.93 27.97
N SER A 822 -11.01 4.30 28.83
CA SER A 822 -12.15 3.43 29.14
C SER A 822 -13.36 4.15 29.70
N THR A 823 -14.54 3.67 29.31
CA THR A 823 -15.86 4.19 29.71
C THR A 823 -16.40 3.57 31.01
N THR A 824 -15.84 2.45 31.48
CA THR A 824 -16.46 1.60 32.52
C THR A 824 -15.52 1.13 33.63
N CYS A 825 -14.21 1.34 33.52
CA CYS A 825 -13.22 0.51 34.24
C CYS A 825 -12.41 1.21 35.35
N ASN A 826 -11.91 0.39 36.28
CA ASN A 826 -11.16 0.77 37.50
C ASN A 826 -9.69 1.22 37.27
N GLY A 827 -9.31 1.61 36.05
CA GLY A 827 -7.94 2.03 35.71
C GLY A 827 -6.90 0.91 35.59
N PHE A 828 -5.60 1.28 35.60
CA PHE A 828 -4.50 0.32 35.67
C PHE A 828 -4.47 -0.33 37.06
N LYS A 829 -4.40 -1.67 37.11
CA LYS A 829 -4.27 -2.41 38.37
C LYS A 829 -2.85 -2.96 38.50
N TRP A 830 -2.01 -2.20 39.18
CA TRP A 830 -0.67 -2.63 39.58
C TRP A 830 -0.79 -3.60 40.76
N ILE A 831 -0.37 -4.84 40.57
CA ILE A 831 -0.31 -5.87 41.62
C ILE A 831 1.17 -6.25 41.81
N THR A 832 1.98 -5.27 42.17
CA THR A 832 3.43 -5.45 42.32
C THR A 832 3.77 -5.86 43.75
N SER A 833 4.69 -6.81 43.93
CA SER A 833 5.58 -6.74 45.09
C SER A 833 6.83 -5.91 44.74
N THR A 834 7.77 -5.76 45.66
CA THR A 834 8.85 -4.76 45.61
C THR A 834 9.73 -4.83 44.36
N GLY A 835 9.90 -3.71 43.64
CA GLY A 835 10.98 -3.57 42.62
C GLY A 835 10.61 -2.90 41.29
N VAL A 836 9.33 -2.61 41.04
CA VAL A 836 8.87 -2.02 39.77
C VAL A 836 9.07 -0.50 39.71
N THR A 837 9.66 0.01 38.63
CA THR A 837 9.68 1.46 38.32
C THR A 837 8.54 1.81 37.37
N THR A 838 7.69 2.74 37.76
CA THR A 838 6.60 3.28 36.93
C THR A 838 6.82 4.76 36.64
N ALA A 839 6.54 5.20 35.40
CA ALA A 839 6.47 6.62 35.04
C ALA A 839 5.44 6.85 33.93
N ASP A 840 4.78 8.02 33.97
CA ASP A 840 4.04 8.63 32.84
C ASP A 840 2.99 7.74 32.17
N ASN A 841 2.32 6.89 32.95
CA ASN A 841 1.18 6.08 32.49
C ASN A 841 -0.14 6.85 32.68
N ILE A 842 -0.93 6.98 31.61
CA ILE A 842 -2.15 7.82 31.57
C ILE A 842 -3.41 6.97 31.66
N THR A 843 -4.20 7.18 32.71
CA THR A 843 -5.52 6.55 32.89
C THR A 843 -6.62 7.56 32.65
N THR A 844 -7.56 7.29 31.73
CA THR A 844 -8.76 8.14 31.57
C THR A 844 -10.04 7.32 31.77
N SER A 845 -10.71 7.54 32.89
CA SER A 845 -12.11 7.10 33.12
C SER A 845 -13.12 8.26 33.01
N SER A 846 -12.64 9.51 32.97
CA SER A 846 -13.39 10.69 32.51
C SER A 846 -12.46 11.91 32.31
N ASN A 847 -12.80 12.80 31.37
CA ASN A 847 -12.30 14.16 31.19
C ASN A 847 -10.77 14.41 31.28
N VAL A 848 -9.99 13.78 30.39
CA VAL A 848 -8.82 14.47 29.82
C VAL A 848 -9.34 15.28 28.62
N PRO A 849 -9.20 16.61 28.59
CA PRO A 849 -9.61 17.40 27.42
C PRO A 849 -8.89 16.93 26.14
N GLY A 850 -9.59 16.94 25.01
CA GLY A 850 -9.08 16.51 23.70
C GLY A 850 -9.09 15.00 23.46
N VAL A 851 -8.69 14.19 24.44
CA VAL A 851 -8.68 12.73 24.34
C VAL A 851 -10.10 12.18 24.51
N SER A 852 -10.57 11.39 23.55
CA SER A 852 -11.95 10.90 23.49
C SER A 852 -12.03 9.39 23.21
N TYR A 853 -13.14 8.76 23.61
CA TYR A 853 -13.31 7.32 23.43
C TYR A 853 -13.81 7.01 22.01
N PRO A 854 -13.11 6.18 21.20
CA PRO A 854 -13.55 5.83 19.86
C PRO A 854 -14.86 5.04 19.91
N ASN A 855 -15.84 5.45 19.09
CA ASN A 855 -17.14 4.82 19.08
C ASN A 855 -17.08 3.42 18.45
N LEU A 856 -17.05 2.38 19.29
CA LEU A 856 -16.97 0.98 18.87
C LEU A 856 -18.20 0.47 18.09
N SER A 857 -19.26 1.27 17.86
CA SER A 857 -20.31 0.90 16.91
C SER A 857 -19.86 0.96 15.46
N ASP A 858 -18.86 1.79 15.16
CA ASP A 858 -18.53 2.16 13.78
C ASP A 858 -17.68 1.08 13.10
N SER A 859 -18.00 0.76 11.84
CA SER A 859 -17.28 -0.26 11.06
C SER A 859 -15.79 0.02 10.96
N PHE A 860 -15.44 1.29 10.81
CA PHE A 860 -14.08 1.82 10.80
C PHE A 860 -13.30 1.43 12.08
N ASN A 861 -13.89 1.69 13.26
CA ASN A 861 -13.24 1.42 14.55
C ASN A 861 -13.11 -0.09 14.85
N LYS A 862 -14.01 -0.93 14.31
CA LYS A 862 -14.05 -2.39 14.48
C LYS A 862 -12.97 -3.17 13.73
N ASP A 863 -12.26 -2.54 12.78
CA ASP A 863 -11.21 -3.20 12.00
C ASP A 863 -9.82 -2.60 12.35
N PRO A 864 -8.94 -3.36 13.03
CA PRO A 864 -7.62 -2.89 13.46
C PRO A 864 -6.63 -2.63 12.32
N ARG A 865 -7.00 -2.93 11.06
CA ARG A 865 -6.24 -2.48 9.89
C ARG A 865 -6.36 -0.98 9.65
N ASN A 866 -7.43 -0.35 10.15
CA ASN A 866 -7.76 1.06 9.92
C ASN A 866 -7.23 1.99 11.03
N TRP A 867 -6.61 1.45 12.09
CA TRP A 867 -6.15 2.24 13.25
C TRP A 867 -4.93 3.12 12.98
N ASN A 868 -4.39 3.07 11.77
CA ASN A 868 -3.40 4.01 11.25
C ASN A 868 -4.03 5.18 10.46
N GLU A 869 -5.35 5.17 10.20
CA GLU A 869 -6.02 6.31 9.60
C GLU A 869 -6.14 7.46 10.61
N ILE A 870 -5.94 8.69 10.12
CA ILE A 870 -6.00 9.94 10.88
C ILE A 870 -7.27 10.02 11.75
N ARG A 871 -8.42 9.61 11.22
CA ARG A 871 -9.73 9.62 11.91
C ARG A 871 -9.79 8.73 13.16
N PHE A 872 -8.95 7.70 13.26
CA PHE A 872 -8.85 6.88 14.46
C PHE A 872 -7.85 7.50 15.45
N LEU A 873 -6.74 8.01 14.93
CA LEU A 873 -5.68 8.65 15.71
C LEU A 873 -6.17 9.92 16.41
N GLU A 874 -7.11 10.66 15.80
CA GLU A 874 -7.79 11.83 16.36
C GLU A 874 -8.42 11.60 17.74
N TYR A 875 -8.91 10.38 18.04
CA TYR A 875 -9.43 10.04 19.38
C TYR A 875 -8.36 10.10 20.48
N PHE A 876 -7.07 10.00 20.10
CA PHE A 876 -5.94 9.92 21.01
C PHE A 876 -5.10 11.21 21.07
N ILE A 877 -5.52 12.30 20.41
CA ILE A 877 -4.79 13.57 20.39
C ILE A 877 -5.00 14.34 21.72
N PRO A 878 -3.94 14.91 22.34
CA PRO A 878 -4.08 15.78 23.51
C PRO A 878 -4.82 17.08 23.18
N ASP A 879 -5.60 17.61 24.13
CA ASP A 879 -5.77 19.06 24.19
C ASP A 879 -4.47 19.69 24.70
N ALA A 880 -3.85 20.52 23.86
CA ALA A 880 -2.59 21.20 24.16
C ALA A 880 -2.67 22.17 25.36
N SER A 881 -3.88 22.48 25.88
CA SER A 881 -4.10 23.35 27.03
C SER A 881 -4.14 22.63 28.39
N TRP A 882 -4.11 21.29 28.44
CA TRP A 882 -4.24 20.54 29.70
C TRP A 882 -2.91 20.47 30.47
N SER A 883 -2.78 21.26 31.54
CA SER A 883 -1.61 21.30 32.44
C SER A 883 -1.56 20.14 33.46
N GLY A 884 -2.05 18.96 33.07
CA GLY A 884 -2.57 17.94 33.97
C GLY A 884 -1.62 16.88 34.52
N ASN A 885 -0.32 16.89 34.19
CA ASN A 885 0.67 16.08 34.93
C ASN A 885 2.13 16.55 34.72
N ASN A 886 2.94 16.39 35.77
CA ASN A 886 4.42 16.31 35.91
C ASN A 886 5.44 16.94 34.93
N GLY A 887 5.06 17.76 33.95
CA GLY A 887 5.99 18.62 33.21
C GLY A 887 6.76 17.98 32.05
N ASP A 888 6.44 16.75 31.66
CA ASP A 888 6.83 16.18 30.37
C ASP A 888 5.72 16.38 29.32
N ALA A 889 6.10 16.63 28.07
CA ALA A 889 5.20 17.22 27.08
C ALA A 889 4.29 16.20 26.35
N THR A 890 3.08 16.65 26.00
CA THR A 890 2.04 16.00 25.16
C THR A 890 1.41 14.70 25.70
N ILE A 891 0.13 14.80 26.04
CA ILE A 891 -0.67 13.77 26.74
C ILE A 891 -1.70 13.16 25.77
N GLY A 892 -1.27 12.20 24.96
CA GLY A 892 -2.13 11.54 23.98
C GLY A 892 -1.33 10.50 23.19
N ALA A 893 -1.93 9.37 22.82
CA ALA A 893 -1.15 8.22 22.33
C ALA A 893 -0.45 8.48 20.98
N PHE A 894 -1.04 9.32 20.13
CA PHE A 894 -0.59 9.61 18.78
C PHE A 894 -0.86 11.07 18.41
N ASP A 895 -0.08 11.62 17.47
CA ASP A 895 -0.44 12.83 16.73
C ASP A 895 -1.32 12.52 15.52
N LYS A 896 -1.80 13.57 14.86
CA LYS A 896 -2.58 13.51 13.61
C LYS A 896 -1.85 12.81 12.45
N ASP A 897 -0.54 12.60 12.55
CA ASP A 897 0.29 11.97 11.51
C ASP A 897 0.64 10.51 11.88
N GLY A 898 0.04 9.98 12.95
CA GLY A 898 0.21 8.59 13.41
C GLY A 898 1.49 8.34 14.21
N LYS A 899 2.29 9.39 14.48
CA LYS A 899 3.49 9.29 15.31
C LYS A 899 3.10 9.33 16.78
N ARG A 900 3.73 8.48 17.58
CA ARG A 900 3.50 8.39 19.03
C ARG A 900 3.94 9.68 19.74
N LEU A 901 2.99 10.34 20.40
CA LEU A 901 3.24 11.48 21.31
C LEU A 901 3.32 10.97 22.74
N GLY A 902 4.32 11.38 23.53
CA GLY A 902 4.50 10.93 24.93
C GLY A 902 4.79 9.42 25.13
N MET A 903 4.26 8.55 24.27
CA MET A 903 4.44 7.10 24.22
C MET A 903 5.80 6.71 23.65
N LYS A 904 6.87 7.17 24.30
CA LYS A 904 8.23 6.70 24.00
C LYS A 904 8.29 5.21 24.31
N MET A 905 8.36 4.41 23.24
CA MET A 905 8.85 3.04 23.35
C MET A 905 10.30 3.16 23.78
N GLU A 906 10.59 2.78 25.02
CA GLU A 906 11.97 2.76 25.49
C GLU A 906 12.79 1.82 24.60
N PRO A 907 14.09 2.09 24.38
CA PRO A 907 14.97 1.13 23.71
C PRO A 907 14.81 -0.25 24.34
N LEU A 908 15.03 -1.32 23.57
CA LEU A 908 14.96 -2.68 24.09
C LEU A 908 16.13 -2.89 25.07
N ASN A 909 15.90 -2.57 26.33
CA ASN A 909 16.93 -2.58 27.36
C ASN A 909 17.08 -3.97 27.97
N GLY A 910 18.25 -4.27 28.55
CA GLY A 910 18.59 -5.59 29.09
C GLY A 910 19.41 -6.41 28.09
N SER A 911 19.94 -7.56 28.53
CA SER A 911 20.67 -8.47 27.64
C SER A 911 19.70 -9.20 26.72
N LEU A 912 19.40 -8.62 25.57
CA LEU A 912 18.68 -9.27 24.48
C LEU A 912 19.55 -10.40 23.92
N GLU A 913 19.28 -11.62 24.33
CA GLU A 913 20.05 -12.79 23.90
C GLU A 913 19.83 -13.09 22.39
N TRP A 914 18.69 -12.66 21.83
CA TRP A 914 18.43 -12.66 20.39
C TRP A 914 17.64 -11.44 19.92
N MET A 915 18.21 -10.71 18.95
CA MET A 915 17.59 -9.55 18.27
C MET A 915 16.53 -9.94 17.23
N GLY A 916 16.29 -11.23 17.01
CA GLY A 916 15.44 -11.71 15.92
C GLY A 916 16.16 -11.77 14.56
N PRO A 917 15.52 -12.36 13.52
CA PRO A 917 16.05 -12.37 12.16
C PRO A 917 16.08 -10.96 11.56
N PRO A 918 16.81 -10.72 10.44
CA PRO A 918 16.90 -9.40 9.80
C PRO A 918 15.54 -8.74 9.51
N LEU A 919 14.53 -9.52 9.14
CA LEU A 919 13.15 -9.06 8.95
C LEU A 919 12.56 -8.41 10.22
N VAL A 920 12.81 -8.98 11.40
CA VAL A 920 12.35 -8.43 12.69
C VAL A 920 13.12 -7.15 13.03
N GLN A 921 14.44 -7.13 12.80
CA GLN A 921 15.26 -5.96 13.06
C GLN A 921 14.86 -4.76 12.18
N LEU A 922 14.56 -5.02 10.90
CA LEU A 922 13.98 -4.03 10.01
C LEU A 922 12.60 -3.56 10.52
N LYS A 923 11.72 -4.48 10.92
CA LYS A 923 10.41 -4.11 11.48
C LYS A 923 10.53 -3.27 12.75
N CYS A 924 11.55 -3.49 13.58
CA CYS A 924 11.86 -2.60 14.71
C CYS A 924 12.19 -1.19 14.22
N GLN A 925 13.03 -1.04 13.19
CA GLN A 925 13.36 0.26 12.60
C GLN A 925 12.12 0.95 12.01
N GLU A 926 11.28 0.23 11.25
CA GLU A 926 10.06 0.77 10.63
C GLU A 926 9.09 1.36 11.67
N ILE A 927 8.95 0.74 12.85
CA ILE A 927 8.07 1.24 13.92
C ILE A 927 8.79 2.13 14.94
N GLY A 928 10.06 2.49 14.71
CA GLY A 928 10.82 3.42 15.56
C GLY A 928 11.36 2.83 16.87
N ILE A 929 11.55 1.52 16.96
CA ILE A 929 12.22 0.85 18.08
C ILE A 929 13.73 0.79 17.84
N THR A 930 14.48 1.15 18.88
CA THR A 930 15.94 1.02 18.94
C THR A 930 16.33 -0.13 19.88
N PHE A 931 17.47 -0.76 19.58
CA PHE A 931 18.12 -1.78 20.38
C PHE A 931 19.18 -1.13 21.30
#